data_AF-A0A9W6YWI6-F1
#
_entry.id   AF-A0A9W6YWI6-F1
#
_cell.length_a   1.000
_cell.length_b   1.000
_cell.length_c   1.000
_cell.angle_alpha   90.00
_cell.angle_beta   90.00
_cell.angle_gamma   90.00
#
_symmetry.space_group_name_H-M   'P 1'
#
loop_
_entity.id
_entity.type
_entity.pdbx_description
1 polymer ?
#
loop_
_entity_poly.entity_id
_entity_poly.type
_entity_poly.pdbx_seq_one_letter_code
_entity_poly.pdbx_strand_id
1 'polypeptide(L)'
;MSFPDPSWSHPQGQSIPEQSLKSLKTHLIKSKKLNKDDLPFLTSVYSSILESIKLCEGLGGYRTLACDTLAIWLVRVTTLCSSDENYKKISKTTVSLEDINFLYGYVIDFWNDSGVALGNSLKELFMKLVQFLNVVYTTDKDQEIKVNLFRSWLVESLRLPNNKKVLYFMIENLIKEVKQIDFVVQQRPTFIRDSLNQIGVNALSNYIGKTLYLVLRLMYTDSKSADKDVKWLSVWNNDVINALKNPSLRKPVELYLLPPLFKVSTPATIMFIKNASSEDFIFLGIIKIAQELSVIDEAFSSTKESSEPLLPISKLEQLLSSSNDQLRLAALSILTSSPKASRAINPQVYSILLKHIESNFVEVDLETRNSLYSTLKSFILRIRDSTYPLHRDAIKLTKKDAVRFEFEIKDKYAQIEKGKAFLIELFELCCCNITPGSSYQRVSFAYKLLECLIKSGLDDRVGEVKQFDKHKHVDFVFQVKLYDEKLIRLLVDNICNDFEDIRIQSTEMLELLPSNLKLDQFVDLQMVTERAFEMLQDLRGKSVDSGSRFLQFLVHYYQNKAEDNIQVEAIFQFLVDKLNDGVAIAENDFLIAAYQHSIQGYFAAFKHIFQVYKFSNSENEVSLIGELLKLSSRSWDTVKEMLQNDSPEGNIPKLLAPETEKTRELEAKYGKKPQVLLSYSWRSLKESTNMVDVLLTNT
;
A
#
# COMPACT_ATOMS: atom_id res chain seq x y z
N MET A 1 -41.31 4.35 -30.18
CA MET A 1 -40.61 5.35 -31.01
C MET A 1 -40.16 4.62 -32.26
N SER A 2 -40.87 4.88 -33.35
CA SER A 2 -40.57 4.39 -34.69
C SER A 2 -39.16 4.83 -35.11
N PHE A 3 -38.50 4.01 -35.91
CA PHE A 3 -37.26 4.35 -36.60
C PHE A 3 -37.40 5.70 -37.31
N PRO A 4 -36.33 6.53 -37.37
CA PRO A 4 -36.34 7.60 -38.35
C PRO A 4 -36.59 6.97 -39.73
N ASP A 5 -37.36 7.69 -40.54
CA ASP A 5 -37.81 7.33 -41.88
C ASP A 5 -36.80 6.43 -42.62
N PRO A 6 -37.20 5.29 -43.22
CA PRO A 6 -36.33 4.44 -44.05
C PRO A 6 -35.57 5.21 -45.17
N SER A 7 -35.92 6.47 -45.39
CA SER A 7 -35.21 7.46 -46.20
C SER A 7 -33.92 8.07 -45.59
N TRP A 8 -33.38 7.58 -44.47
CA TRP A 8 -32.04 7.97 -44.02
C TRP A 8 -31.02 7.59 -45.10
N SER A 9 -30.71 8.56 -45.97
CA SER A 9 -29.91 8.41 -47.17
C SER A 9 -28.83 9.47 -47.12
N HIS A 10 -27.65 9.07 -46.64
CA HIS A 10 -26.46 9.87 -46.83
C HIS A 10 -25.87 9.55 -48.22
N PRO A 11 -25.36 10.54 -48.98
CA PRO A 11 -24.70 10.27 -50.26
C PRO A 11 -23.62 9.20 -50.12
N GLN A 12 -23.65 8.19 -50.99
CA GLN A 12 -22.60 7.17 -51.05
C GLN A 12 -21.25 7.84 -51.39
N GLY A 13 -20.19 7.49 -50.65
CA GLY A 13 -18.85 8.05 -50.83
C GLY A 13 -18.55 9.35 -50.05
N GLN A 14 -19.38 9.73 -49.07
CA GLN A 14 -19.12 10.86 -48.18
C GLN A 14 -19.22 10.45 -46.70
N SER A 15 -18.40 11.07 -45.84
CA SER A 15 -18.46 10.89 -44.40
C SER A 15 -19.69 11.58 -43.78
N ILE A 16 -20.30 10.95 -42.78
CA ILE A 16 -21.48 11.48 -42.08
C ILE A 16 -21.05 12.67 -41.22
N PRO A 17 -21.69 13.85 -41.28
CA PRO A 17 -21.39 14.97 -40.39
C PRO A 17 -21.43 14.57 -38.91
N GLU A 18 -20.52 15.10 -38.09
CA GLU A 18 -20.34 14.67 -36.68
C GLU A 18 -21.65 14.71 -35.87
N GLN A 19 -22.47 15.76 -36.04
CA GLN A 19 -23.76 15.88 -35.34
C GLN A 19 -24.76 14.81 -35.75
N SER A 20 -24.82 14.48 -37.04
CA SER A 20 -25.67 13.42 -37.58
C SER A 20 -25.22 12.04 -37.09
N LEU A 21 -23.91 11.81 -37.02
CA LEU A 21 -23.33 10.58 -36.49
C LEU A 21 -23.59 10.42 -34.98
N LYS A 22 -23.52 11.51 -34.20
CA LYS A 22 -23.92 11.52 -32.77
C LYS A 22 -25.40 11.17 -32.59
N SER A 23 -26.27 11.72 -33.44
CA SER A 23 -27.71 11.42 -33.43
C SER A 23 -27.97 9.95 -33.77
N LEU A 24 -27.31 9.41 -34.79
CA LEU A 24 -27.40 8.02 -35.20
C LEU A 24 -26.93 7.08 -34.08
N LYS A 25 -25.76 7.35 -33.48
CA LYS A 25 -25.26 6.60 -32.32
C LYS A 25 -26.27 6.59 -31.17
N THR A 26 -26.82 7.75 -30.82
CA THR A 26 -27.82 7.90 -29.75
C THR A 26 -29.08 7.09 -30.03
N HIS A 27 -29.52 7.07 -31.29
CA HIS A 27 -30.65 6.25 -31.72
C HIS A 27 -30.36 4.76 -31.55
N LEU A 28 -29.23 4.27 -32.07
CA LEU A 28 -28.82 2.87 -31.94
C LEU A 28 -28.67 2.43 -30.46
N ILE A 29 -28.22 3.31 -29.57
CA ILE A 29 -28.15 3.03 -28.12
C ILE A 29 -29.56 2.80 -27.54
N LYS A 30 -30.54 3.62 -27.93
CA LYS A 30 -31.93 3.54 -27.43
C LYS A 30 -32.69 2.34 -28.01
N SER A 31 -32.39 1.91 -29.23
CA SER A 31 -33.05 0.81 -29.93
C SER A 31 -32.54 -0.57 -29.46
N LYS A 32 -32.79 -0.95 -28.20
CA LYS A 32 -32.35 -2.22 -27.60
C LYS A 32 -33.22 -3.44 -27.96
N LYS A 33 -34.50 -3.23 -28.27
CA LYS A 33 -35.45 -4.28 -28.66
C LYS A 33 -35.79 -4.07 -30.13
N LEU A 34 -35.13 -4.82 -31.01
CA LEU A 34 -35.29 -4.71 -32.45
C LEU A 34 -36.22 -5.79 -32.99
N ASN A 35 -36.95 -5.48 -34.05
CA ASN A 35 -37.86 -6.40 -34.74
C ASN A 35 -37.59 -6.45 -36.26
N LYS A 36 -38.48 -7.10 -37.02
CA LYS A 36 -38.32 -7.34 -38.46
C LYS A 36 -38.29 -6.04 -39.30
N ASP A 37 -38.97 -5.00 -38.83
CA ASP A 37 -39.16 -3.75 -39.59
C ASP A 37 -37.92 -2.85 -39.54
N ASP A 38 -36.97 -3.18 -38.66
CA ASP A 38 -35.77 -2.38 -38.39
C ASP A 38 -34.60 -2.75 -39.33
N LEU A 39 -34.69 -3.91 -39.97
CA LEU A 39 -33.62 -4.47 -40.82
C LEU A 39 -33.31 -3.62 -42.06
N PRO A 40 -34.30 -3.08 -42.80
CA PRO A 40 -34.02 -2.21 -43.96
C PRO A 40 -33.23 -0.97 -43.56
N PHE A 41 -33.58 -0.35 -42.42
CA PHE A 41 -32.83 0.79 -41.89
C PHE A 41 -31.41 0.40 -41.48
N LEU A 42 -31.23 -0.68 -40.72
CA LEU A 42 -29.88 -1.11 -40.32
C LEU A 42 -29.01 -1.42 -41.53
N THR A 43 -29.59 -1.99 -42.58
CA THR A 43 -28.90 -2.29 -43.84
C THR A 43 -28.55 -1.01 -44.62
N SER A 44 -29.45 -0.02 -44.66
CA SER A 44 -29.22 1.23 -45.38
C SER A 44 -28.13 2.10 -44.74
N VAL A 45 -28.02 2.11 -43.40
CA VAL A 45 -27.04 2.95 -42.71
C VAL A 45 -25.62 2.37 -42.66
N TYR A 46 -25.45 1.05 -42.88
CA TYR A 46 -24.14 0.37 -42.73
C TYR A 46 -23.06 0.99 -43.61
N SER A 47 -23.32 1.12 -44.90
CA SER A 47 -22.34 1.63 -45.88
C SER A 47 -21.88 3.05 -45.53
N SER A 48 -22.80 3.89 -45.06
CA SER A 48 -22.49 5.27 -44.65
C SER A 48 -21.63 5.33 -43.39
N ILE A 49 -21.89 4.46 -42.41
CA ILE A 49 -21.06 4.35 -41.20
C ILE A 49 -19.65 3.86 -41.58
N LEU A 50 -19.55 2.86 -42.45
CA LEU A 50 -18.28 2.31 -42.89
C LEU A 50 -17.46 3.33 -43.71
N GLU A 51 -18.09 4.05 -44.63
CA GLU A 51 -17.45 5.16 -45.37
C GLU A 51 -16.95 6.24 -44.43
N SER A 52 -17.72 6.55 -43.37
CA SER A 52 -17.27 7.51 -42.35
C SER A 52 -15.99 7.05 -41.65
N ILE A 53 -15.78 5.74 -41.46
CA ILE A 53 -14.53 5.17 -40.93
C ILE A 53 -13.41 5.21 -41.97
N LYS A 54 -13.68 4.84 -43.23
CA LYS A 54 -12.71 4.86 -44.34
C LYS A 54 -12.15 6.27 -44.60
N LEU A 55 -13.00 7.29 -44.50
CA LEU A 55 -12.67 8.69 -44.80
C LEU A 55 -12.23 9.49 -43.56
N CYS A 56 -12.08 8.86 -42.38
CA CYS A 56 -11.62 9.54 -41.18
C CYS A 56 -10.18 10.09 -41.33
N GLU A 57 -10.00 11.40 -41.13
CA GLU A 57 -8.68 12.01 -41.00
C GLU A 57 -8.27 12.17 -39.53
N GLY A 58 -6.98 11.95 -39.23
CA GLY A 58 -6.41 12.12 -37.89
C GLY A 58 -6.91 11.14 -36.82
N LEU A 59 -6.48 11.34 -35.57
CA LEU A 59 -6.80 10.49 -34.40
C LEU A 59 -7.83 11.13 -33.44
N GLY A 60 -8.63 12.08 -33.94
CA GLY A 60 -9.55 12.91 -33.15
C GLY A 60 -10.87 12.25 -32.74
N GLY A 61 -11.72 13.02 -32.04
CA GLY A 61 -12.98 12.54 -31.46
C GLY A 61 -14.00 12.00 -32.48
N TYR A 62 -13.96 12.47 -33.73
CA TYR A 62 -14.80 11.95 -34.80
C TYR A 62 -14.53 10.47 -35.10
N ARG A 63 -13.25 10.06 -35.15
CA ARG A 63 -12.86 8.66 -35.37
C ARG A 63 -13.38 7.75 -34.25
N THR A 64 -13.21 8.18 -33.00
CA THR A 64 -13.75 7.49 -31.83
C THR A 64 -15.27 7.31 -31.95
N LEU A 65 -15.97 8.38 -32.33
CA LEU A 65 -17.41 8.37 -32.52
C LEU A 65 -17.85 7.40 -33.64
N ALA A 66 -17.15 7.38 -34.78
CA ALA A 66 -17.44 6.47 -35.89
C ALA A 66 -17.23 5.00 -35.49
N CYS A 67 -16.10 4.68 -34.84
CA CYS A 67 -15.82 3.35 -34.31
C CYS A 67 -16.89 2.89 -33.32
N ASP A 68 -17.27 3.73 -32.35
CA ASP A 68 -18.32 3.42 -31.39
C ASP A 68 -19.67 3.17 -32.08
N THR A 69 -20.00 3.99 -33.07
CA THR A 69 -21.28 3.89 -33.79
C THR A 69 -21.35 2.55 -34.53
N LEU A 70 -20.28 2.15 -35.23
CA LEU A 70 -20.22 0.87 -35.91
C LEU A 70 -20.20 -0.30 -34.92
N ALA A 71 -19.50 -0.20 -33.80
CA ALA A 71 -19.49 -1.23 -32.77
C ALA A 71 -20.89 -1.48 -32.21
N ILE A 72 -21.65 -0.41 -31.94
CA ILE A 72 -23.05 -0.50 -31.49
C ILE A 72 -23.93 -1.09 -32.59
N TRP A 73 -23.74 -0.67 -33.85
CA TRP A 73 -24.46 -1.23 -34.99
C TRP A 73 -24.23 -2.75 -35.11
N LEU A 74 -22.99 -3.22 -35.00
CA LEU A 74 -22.64 -4.65 -35.03
C LEU A 74 -23.36 -5.42 -33.92
N VAL A 75 -23.44 -4.86 -32.70
CA VAL A 75 -24.20 -5.49 -31.60
C VAL A 75 -25.67 -5.64 -31.97
N ARG A 76 -26.29 -4.60 -32.54
CA ARG A 76 -27.71 -4.60 -32.91
C ARG A 76 -28.03 -5.64 -33.97
N VAL A 77 -27.22 -5.69 -35.03
CA VAL A 77 -27.38 -6.71 -36.08
C VAL A 77 -27.11 -8.11 -35.55
N THR A 78 -26.10 -8.28 -34.69
CA THR A 78 -25.83 -9.56 -34.03
C THR A 78 -27.01 -10.03 -33.18
N THR A 79 -27.66 -9.14 -32.43
CA THR A 79 -28.86 -9.49 -31.64
C THR A 79 -30.00 -9.99 -32.52
N LEU A 80 -30.25 -9.33 -33.67
CA LEU A 80 -31.27 -9.78 -34.63
C LEU A 80 -30.90 -11.14 -35.23
N CYS A 81 -29.65 -11.32 -35.67
CA CYS A 81 -29.17 -12.57 -36.27
C CYS A 81 -29.26 -13.78 -35.35
N SER A 82 -29.19 -13.58 -34.03
CA SER A 82 -29.40 -14.64 -33.05
C SER A 82 -30.85 -15.17 -33.01
N SER A 83 -31.82 -14.43 -33.57
CA SER A 83 -33.26 -14.75 -33.48
C SER A 83 -33.87 -15.30 -34.77
N ASP A 84 -33.25 -15.13 -35.95
CA ASP A 84 -33.80 -15.58 -37.24
C ASP A 84 -32.67 -15.85 -38.27
N GLU A 85 -32.71 -17.03 -38.90
CA GLU A 85 -31.75 -17.47 -39.93
C GLU A 85 -31.78 -16.59 -41.19
N ASN A 86 -32.92 -15.99 -41.53
CA ASN A 86 -33.00 -15.10 -42.69
C ASN A 86 -32.15 -13.83 -42.49
N TYR A 87 -31.98 -13.36 -41.25
CA TYR A 87 -31.15 -12.20 -40.96
C TYR A 87 -29.67 -12.49 -41.08
N LYS A 88 -29.24 -13.73 -40.81
CA LYS A 88 -27.85 -14.13 -41.06
C LYS A 88 -27.52 -14.04 -42.54
N LYS A 89 -28.42 -14.51 -43.42
CA LYS A 89 -28.23 -14.42 -44.87
C LYS A 89 -28.12 -12.97 -45.35
N ILE A 90 -29.05 -12.11 -44.92
CA ILE A 90 -29.05 -10.69 -45.31
C ILE A 90 -27.78 -9.99 -44.78
N SER A 91 -27.41 -10.23 -43.53
CA SER A 91 -26.23 -9.61 -42.91
C SER A 91 -24.91 -10.01 -43.58
N LYS A 92 -24.80 -11.23 -44.12
CA LYS A 92 -23.63 -11.65 -44.91
C LYS A 92 -23.52 -10.89 -46.24
N THR A 93 -24.64 -10.53 -46.83
CA THR A 93 -24.66 -9.71 -48.05
C THR A 93 -24.38 -8.25 -47.73
N THR A 94 -24.87 -7.74 -46.59
CA THR A 94 -24.66 -6.35 -46.16
C THR A 94 -23.23 -6.08 -45.73
N VAL A 95 -22.61 -7.00 -44.99
CA VAL A 95 -21.24 -6.88 -44.45
C VAL A 95 -20.34 -7.82 -45.23
N SER A 96 -19.64 -7.30 -46.23
CA SER A 96 -18.79 -8.12 -47.11
C SER A 96 -17.54 -8.63 -46.40
N LEU A 97 -16.93 -9.70 -46.91
CA LEU A 97 -15.63 -10.18 -46.41
C LEU A 97 -14.50 -9.15 -46.59
N GLU A 98 -14.60 -8.29 -47.60
CA GLU A 98 -13.66 -7.18 -47.81
C GLU A 98 -13.78 -6.14 -46.69
N ASP A 99 -15.02 -5.77 -46.32
CA ASP A 99 -15.26 -4.84 -45.21
C ASP A 99 -14.79 -5.42 -43.88
N ILE A 100 -14.99 -6.73 -43.67
CA ILE A 100 -14.52 -7.45 -42.47
C ILE A 100 -12.99 -7.41 -42.37
N ASN A 101 -12.27 -7.69 -43.46
CA ASN A 101 -10.81 -7.59 -43.50
C ASN A 101 -10.31 -6.14 -43.34
N PHE A 102 -10.98 -5.18 -43.97
CA PHE A 102 -10.68 -3.76 -43.80
C PHE A 102 -10.79 -3.36 -42.33
N LEU A 103 -11.87 -3.73 -41.64
CA LEU A 103 -12.05 -3.37 -40.23
C LEU A 103 -10.99 -4.01 -39.32
N TYR A 104 -10.56 -5.24 -39.62
CA TYR A 104 -9.44 -5.85 -38.91
C TYR A 104 -8.12 -5.09 -39.12
N GLY A 105 -7.75 -4.79 -40.37
CA GLY A 105 -6.55 -4.01 -40.68
C GLY A 105 -6.60 -2.60 -40.08
N TYR A 106 -7.76 -1.95 -40.14
CA TYR A 106 -8.01 -0.64 -39.54
C TYR A 106 -7.76 -0.64 -38.03
N VAL A 107 -8.16 -1.69 -37.32
CA VAL A 107 -7.89 -1.81 -35.88
C VAL A 107 -6.38 -1.94 -35.63
N ILE A 108 -5.64 -2.67 -36.47
CA ILE A 108 -4.18 -2.79 -36.36
C ILE A 108 -3.49 -1.44 -36.56
N ASP A 109 -3.85 -0.73 -37.62
CA ASP A 109 -3.18 0.49 -38.07
C ASP A 109 -3.28 1.62 -37.03
N PHE A 110 -4.45 1.76 -36.39
CA PHE A 110 -4.73 2.92 -35.55
C PHE A 110 -4.60 2.68 -34.05
N TRP A 111 -4.48 1.43 -33.58
CA TRP A 111 -4.52 1.17 -32.13
C TRP A 111 -3.32 1.71 -31.38
N ASN A 112 -2.09 1.41 -31.81
CA ASN A 112 -0.91 1.69 -30.99
C ASN A 112 -0.66 3.18 -30.80
N ASP A 113 -1.05 3.99 -31.77
CA ASP A 113 -0.87 5.43 -31.76
C ASP A 113 -2.11 6.17 -31.21
N SER A 114 -3.15 5.43 -30.83
CA SER A 114 -4.38 5.99 -30.26
C SER A 114 -4.27 6.34 -28.77
N GLY A 115 -4.89 7.45 -28.37
CA GLY A 115 -5.14 7.75 -26.96
C GLY A 115 -6.18 6.82 -26.35
N VAL A 116 -6.37 6.91 -25.03
CA VAL A 116 -7.25 6.01 -24.24
C VAL A 116 -8.66 5.86 -24.83
N ALA A 117 -9.28 6.96 -25.26
CA ALA A 117 -10.64 6.95 -25.79
C ALA A 117 -10.76 6.13 -27.08
N LEU A 118 -9.94 6.45 -28.09
CA LEU A 118 -9.97 5.76 -29.38
C LEU A 118 -9.51 4.30 -29.24
N GLY A 119 -8.51 4.02 -28.40
CA GLY A 119 -8.07 2.65 -28.13
C GLY A 119 -9.19 1.77 -27.55
N ASN A 120 -10.02 2.30 -26.65
CA ASN A 120 -11.19 1.59 -26.14
C ASN A 120 -12.26 1.38 -27.23
N SER A 121 -12.51 2.36 -28.09
CA SER A 121 -13.46 2.22 -29.19
C SER A 121 -13.01 1.19 -30.23
N LEU A 122 -11.73 1.15 -30.58
CA LEU A 122 -11.15 0.16 -31.50
C LEU A 122 -11.23 -1.26 -30.90
N LYS A 123 -10.97 -1.39 -29.59
CA LYS A 123 -11.16 -2.64 -28.85
C LYS A 123 -12.57 -3.15 -28.97
N GLU A 124 -13.56 -2.32 -28.62
CA GLU A 124 -14.96 -2.71 -28.67
C GLU A 124 -15.37 -3.06 -30.10
N LEU A 125 -15.00 -2.26 -31.09
CA LEU A 125 -15.27 -2.52 -32.50
C LEU A 125 -14.79 -3.92 -32.91
N PHE A 126 -13.54 -4.27 -32.61
CA PHE A 126 -12.99 -5.59 -32.94
C PHE A 126 -13.72 -6.72 -32.20
N MET A 127 -13.96 -6.58 -30.90
CA MET A 127 -14.68 -7.59 -30.12
C MET A 127 -16.10 -7.82 -30.66
N LYS A 128 -16.79 -6.76 -31.07
CA LYS A 128 -18.14 -6.86 -31.66
C LYS A 128 -18.10 -7.45 -33.06
N LEU A 129 -17.04 -7.21 -33.84
CA LEU A 129 -16.84 -7.84 -35.14
C LEU A 129 -16.64 -9.36 -34.99
N VAL A 130 -15.79 -9.80 -34.07
CA VAL A 130 -15.59 -11.24 -33.78
C VAL A 130 -16.90 -11.88 -33.30
N GLN A 131 -17.65 -11.21 -32.41
CA GLN A 131 -18.95 -11.68 -31.95
C GLN A 131 -19.96 -11.82 -33.11
N PHE A 132 -20.01 -10.81 -33.99
CA PHE A 132 -20.85 -10.83 -35.19
C PHE A 132 -20.52 -12.02 -36.08
N LEU A 133 -19.24 -12.25 -36.38
CA LEU A 133 -18.79 -13.39 -37.19
C LEU A 133 -19.21 -14.72 -36.57
N ASN A 134 -19.06 -14.86 -35.25
CA ASN A 134 -19.45 -16.08 -34.53
C ASN A 134 -20.97 -16.38 -34.58
N VAL A 135 -21.82 -15.36 -34.69
CA VAL A 135 -23.28 -15.52 -34.76
C VAL A 135 -23.78 -15.68 -36.20
N VAL A 136 -23.15 -15.02 -37.16
CA VAL A 136 -23.61 -14.97 -38.55
C VAL A 136 -23.07 -16.14 -39.38
N TYR A 137 -21.83 -16.56 -39.14
CA TYR A 137 -21.16 -17.64 -39.88
C TYR A 137 -21.27 -18.97 -39.12
N THR A 138 -22.46 -19.59 -39.16
CA THR A 138 -22.78 -20.78 -38.35
C THR A 138 -22.88 -22.10 -39.10
N THR A 139 -23.08 -22.12 -40.43
CA THR A 139 -23.18 -23.38 -41.20
C THR A 139 -21.81 -24.08 -41.33
N ASP A 140 -21.78 -25.37 -41.68
CA ASP A 140 -20.52 -26.12 -41.80
C ASP A 140 -19.53 -25.47 -42.80
N LYS A 141 -20.04 -24.99 -43.94
CA LYS A 141 -19.24 -24.24 -44.92
C LYS A 141 -18.76 -22.89 -44.37
N ASP A 142 -19.59 -22.22 -43.56
CA ASP A 142 -19.21 -20.96 -42.92
C ASP A 142 -18.12 -21.15 -41.87
N GLN A 143 -18.13 -22.27 -41.15
CA GLN A 143 -17.09 -22.56 -40.15
C GLN A 143 -15.71 -22.66 -40.79
N GLU A 144 -15.61 -23.29 -41.97
CA GLU A 144 -14.34 -23.37 -42.70
C GLU A 144 -13.85 -21.99 -43.14
N ILE A 145 -14.73 -21.18 -43.72
CA ILE A 145 -14.43 -19.79 -44.10
C ILE A 145 -13.97 -18.98 -42.89
N LYS A 146 -14.71 -19.05 -41.78
CA LYS A 146 -14.42 -18.31 -40.54
C LYS A 146 -13.09 -18.74 -39.92
N VAL A 147 -12.81 -20.04 -39.84
CA VAL A 147 -11.53 -20.55 -39.31
C VAL A 147 -10.36 -20.12 -40.18
N ASN A 148 -10.51 -20.18 -41.51
CA ASN A 148 -9.46 -19.72 -42.44
C ASN A 148 -9.23 -18.22 -42.33
N LEU A 149 -10.29 -17.43 -42.18
CA LEU A 149 -10.21 -15.98 -41.94
C LEU A 149 -9.45 -15.67 -40.65
N PHE A 150 -9.84 -16.26 -39.53
CA PHE A 150 -9.16 -16.04 -38.25
C PHE A 150 -7.72 -16.54 -38.24
N ARG A 151 -7.41 -17.63 -38.96
CA ARG A 151 -6.03 -18.09 -39.17
C ARG A 151 -5.20 -17.06 -39.93
N SER A 152 -5.75 -16.50 -41.02
CA SER A 152 -5.09 -15.46 -41.80
C SER A 152 -4.78 -14.23 -40.94
N TRP A 153 -5.77 -13.76 -40.17
CA TRP A 153 -5.58 -12.64 -39.24
C TRP A 153 -4.58 -12.96 -38.14
N LEU A 154 -4.58 -14.17 -37.60
CA LEU A 154 -3.59 -14.51 -36.57
C LEU A 154 -2.17 -14.53 -37.15
N VAL A 155 -1.97 -15.05 -38.37
CA VAL A 155 -0.68 -15.02 -39.08
C VAL A 155 -0.22 -13.59 -39.33
N GLU A 156 -1.12 -12.72 -39.80
CA GLU A 156 -0.82 -11.31 -40.04
C GLU A 156 -0.47 -10.59 -38.74
N SER A 157 -1.27 -10.80 -37.68
CA SER A 157 -1.00 -10.25 -36.35
C SER A 157 0.36 -10.67 -35.81
N LEU A 158 0.77 -11.93 -36.01
CA LEU A 158 2.07 -12.44 -35.54
C LEU A 158 3.28 -11.79 -36.21
N ARG A 159 3.11 -11.14 -37.38
CA ARG A 159 4.16 -10.36 -38.06
C ARG A 159 4.39 -9.00 -37.41
N LEU A 160 3.49 -8.55 -36.53
CA LEU A 160 3.65 -7.27 -35.84
C LEU A 160 4.85 -7.29 -34.88
N PRO A 161 5.51 -6.14 -34.68
CA PRO A 161 6.61 -6.02 -33.72
C PRO A 161 6.16 -6.28 -32.27
N ASN A 162 7.05 -6.87 -31.45
CA ASN A 162 6.75 -7.23 -30.05
C ASN A 162 6.51 -6.01 -29.14
N ASN A 163 6.89 -4.80 -29.56
CA ASN A 163 6.67 -3.59 -28.78
C ASN A 163 5.26 -2.99 -28.97
N LYS A 164 4.39 -3.63 -29.76
CA LYS A 164 3.03 -3.15 -30.06
C LYS A 164 1.99 -3.84 -29.18
N LYS A 165 1.13 -3.06 -28.51
CA LYS A 165 0.03 -3.59 -27.67
C LYS A 165 -0.97 -4.41 -28.49
N VAL A 166 -1.23 -3.98 -29.72
CA VAL A 166 -2.22 -4.61 -30.58
C VAL A 166 -1.87 -6.06 -30.94
N LEU A 167 -0.58 -6.41 -31.02
CA LEU A 167 -0.12 -7.79 -31.22
C LEU A 167 -0.73 -8.73 -30.16
N TYR A 168 -0.51 -8.39 -28.89
CA TYR A 168 -0.95 -9.18 -27.75
C TYR A 168 -2.48 -9.26 -27.67
N PHE A 169 -3.15 -8.13 -27.90
CA PHE A 169 -4.60 -8.08 -27.95
C PHE A 169 -5.19 -8.97 -29.06
N MET A 170 -4.62 -8.95 -30.26
CA MET A 170 -5.10 -9.78 -31.38
C MET A 170 -4.94 -11.26 -31.09
N ILE A 171 -3.76 -11.67 -30.59
CA ILE A 171 -3.52 -13.07 -30.23
C ILE A 171 -4.52 -13.54 -29.16
N GLU A 172 -4.75 -12.74 -28.11
CA GLU A 172 -5.66 -13.08 -27.02
C GLU A 172 -7.08 -13.44 -27.49
N ASN A 173 -7.55 -12.75 -28.55
CA ASN A 173 -8.92 -12.88 -29.05
C ASN A 173 -9.03 -13.86 -30.22
N LEU A 174 -7.98 -14.02 -31.04
CA LEU A 174 -8.03 -14.89 -32.22
C LEU A 174 -7.62 -16.34 -31.93
N ILE A 175 -6.70 -16.58 -30.98
CA ILE A 175 -6.13 -17.92 -30.77
C ILE A 175 -7.19 -18.96 -30.37
N LYS A 176 -8.23 -18.54 -29.65
CA LYS A 176 -9.34 -19.41 -29.22
C LYS A 176 -10.18 -19.90 -30.42
N GLU A 177 -10.19 -19.14 -31.51
CA GLU A 177 -11.01 -19.43 -32.69
C GLU A 177 -10.28 -20.33 -33.71
N VAL A 178 -8.95 -20.38 -33.67
CA VAL A 178 -8.11 -21.11 -34.66
C VAL A 178 -8.10 -22.64 -34.45
N LYS A 179 -8.64 -23.14 -33.33
CA LYS A 179 -8.80 -24.57 -32.97
C LYS A 179 -7.53 -25.42 -33.08
N GLN A 180 -6.35 -24.80 -33.11
CA GLN A 180 -5.05 -25.46 -33.13
C GLN A 180 -4.21 -24.94 -31.97
N ILE A 181 -3.80 -25.84 -31.08
CA ILE A 181 -3.21 -25.51 -29.77
C ILE A 181 -1.82 -24.89 -29.85
N ASP A 182 -1.01 -25.28 -30.84
CA ASP A 182 0.39 -24.90 -30.99
C ASP A 182 0.63 -23.90 -32.13
N PHE A 183 -0.45 -23.37 -32.72
CA PHE A 183 -0.41 -22.54 -33.92
C PHE A 183 0.55 -21.35 -33.79
N VAL A 184 0.51 -20.63 -32.67
CA VAL A 184 1.37 -19.45 -32.44
C VAL A 184 2.85 -19.83 -32.44
N VAL A 185 3.22 -20.90 -31.73
CA VAL A 185 4.61 -21.36 -31.62
C VAL A 185 5.10 -21.97 -32.93
N GLN A 186 4.22 -22.64 -33.70
CA GLN A 186 4.55 -23.13 -35.04
C GLN A 186 4.82 -21.98 -36.03
N GLN A 187 3.96 -20.96 -36.05
CA GLN A 187 4.09 -19.83 -36.97
C GLN A 187 5.23 -18.88 -36.57
N ARG A 188 5.49 -18.75 -35.26
CA ARG A 188 6.56 -17.90 -34.74
C ARG A 188 7.26 -18.57 -33.55
N PRO A 189 8.26 -19.43 -33.79
CA PRO A 189 8.95 -20.19 -32.74
C PRO A 189 9.61 -19.33 -31.65
N THR A 190 10.05 -18.11 -31.96
CA THR A 190 10.68 -17.20 -31.01
C THR A 190 9.69 -16.36 -30.19
N PHE A 191 8.38 -16.50 -30.42
CA PHE A 191 7.36 -15.60 -29.86
C PHE A 191 7.43 -15.47 -28.34
N ILE A 192 7.64 -16.58 -27.62
CA ILE A 192 7.71 -16.58 -26.15
C ILE A 192 8.91 -15.74 -25.68
N ARG A 193 10.11 -16.06 -26.19
CA ARG A 193 11.35 -15.35 -25.87
C ARG A 193 11.26 -13.87 -26.22
N ASP A 194 10.82 -13.56 -27.43
CA ASP A 194 10.73 -12.19 -27.93
C ASP A 194 9.75 -11.34 -27.11
N SER A 195 8.64 -11.94 -26.67
CA SER A 195 7.67 -11.29 -25.81
C SER A 195 8.19 -11.09 -24.39
N LEU A 196 8.88 -12.08 -23.83
CA LEU A 196 9.54 -11.96 -22.52
C LEU A 196 10.56 -10.82 -22.51
N ASN A 197 11.31 -10.62 -23.59
CA ASN A 197 12.26 -9.50 -23.71
C ASN A 197 11.57 -8.11 -23.66
N GLN A 198 10.26 -8.03 -23.89
CA GLN A 198 9.48 -6.79 -23.81
C GLN A 198 8.66 -6.66 -22.52
N ILE A 199 8.63 -7.69 -21.66
CA ILE A 199 7.78 -7.70 -20.45
C ILE A 199 8.20 -6.64 -19.43
N GLY A 200 9.46 -6.18 -19.49
CA GLY A 200 9.99 -5.08 -18.69
C GLY A 200 9.35 -3.71 -18.99
N VAL A 201 8.68 -3.55 -20.13
CA VAL A 201 8.00 -2.32 -20.49
C VAL A 201 6.65 -2.26 -19.77
N ASN A 202 6.51 -1.36 -18.79
CA ASN A 202 5.30 -1.23 -17.95
C ASN A 202 3.98 -1.20 -18.75
N ALA A 203 3.98 -0.54 -19.91
CA ALA A 203 2.81 -0.44 -20.77
C ALA A 203 2.40 -1.77 -21.43
N LEU A 204 3.30 -2.75 -21.49
CA LEU A 204 3.12 -4.06 -22.14
C LEU A 204 3.06 -5.22 -21.13
N SER A 205 3.63 -5.08 -19.93
CA SER A 205 3.83 -6.20 -18.98
C SER A 205 2.58 -7.05 -18.75
N ASN A 206 1.44 -6.41 -18.48
CA ASN A 206 0.17 -7.11 -18.25
C ASN A 206 -0.37 -7.80 -19.53
N TYR A 207 -0.25 -7.15 -20.69
CA TYR A 207 -0.68 -7.72 -21.98
C TYR A 207 0.16 -8.93 -22.36
N ILE A 208 1.47 -8.83 -22.19
CA ILE A 208 2.43 -9.93 -22.42
C ILE A 208 2.14 -11.09 -21.47
N GLY A 209 2.06 -10.83 -20.16
CA GLY A 209 1.81 -11.89 -19.17
C GLY A 209 0.52 -12.67 -19.45
N LYS A 210 -0.58 -11.97 -19.75
CA LYS A 210 -1.86 -12.59 -20.12
C LYS A 210 -1.79 -13.38 -21.42
N THR A 211 -1.15 -12.83 -22.45
CA THR A 211 -1.06 -13.48 -23.77
C THR A 211 -0.20 -14.73 -23.70
N LEU A 212 0.98 -14.65 -23.08
CA LEU A 212 1.85 -15.80 -22.88
C LEU A 212 1.18 -16.88 -22.04
N TYR A 213 0.50 -16.50 -20.95
CA TYR A 213 -0.31 -17.44 -20.18
C TYR A 213 -1.35 -18.15 -21.05
N LEU A 214 -2.12 -17.42 -21.85
CA LEU A 214 -3.16 -18.00 -22.70
C LEU A 214 -2.58 -18.98 -23.73
N VAL A 215 -1.51 -18.58 -24.44
CA VAL A 215 -0.83 -19.43 -25.43
C VAL A 215 -0.33 -20.70 -24.77
N LEU A 216 0.38 -20.58 -23.64
CA LEU A 216 0.93 -21.73 -22.93
C LEU A 216 -0.16 -22.61 -22.33
N ARG A 217 -1.25 -22.03 -21.79
CA ARG A 217 -2.37 -22.80 -21.24
C ARG A 217 -3.07 -23.64 -22.31
N LEU A 218 -3.22 -23.14 -23.54
CA LEU A 218 -3.81 -23.91 -24.63
C LEU A 218 -2.96 -25.10 -25.07
N MET A 219 -1.63 -24.99 -24.93
CA MET A 219 -0.70 -26.09 -25.20
C MET A 219 -0.65 -27.13 -24.09
N TYR A 220 -1.21 -26.85 -22.90
CA TYR A 220 -1.29 -27.82 -21.82
C TYR A 220 -2.47 -28.77 -22.04
N THR A 221 -2.20 -30.08 -22.06
CA THR A 221 -3.27 -31.10 -22.20
C THR A 221 -3.66 -31.68 -20.85
N ASP A 222 -4.96 -31.80 -20.59
CA ASP A 222 -5.47 -32.49 -19.40
C ASP A 222 -5.44 -34.03 -19.56
N SER A 223 -4.68 -34.54 -20.53
CA SER A 223 -4.50 -35.99 -20.75
C SER A 223 -3.90 -36.67 -19.50
N LYS A 224 -4.13 -37.98 -19.35
CA LYS A 224 -3.50 -38.79 -18.28
C LYS A 224 -2.06 -39.23 -18.62
N SER A 225 -1.45 -38.66 -19.66
CA SER A 225 -0.07 -39.00 -20.02
C SER A 225 0.89 -38.59 -18.91
N ALA A 226 1.81 -39.50 -18.55
CA ALA A 226 2.83 -39.24 -17.53
C ALA A 226 3.82 -38.12 -17.94
N ASP A 227 4.01 -37.89 -19.24
CA ASP A 227 5.00 -36.93 -19.76
C ASP A 227 4.44 -35.54 -20.06
N LYS A 228 3.15 -35.31 -19.80
CA LYS A 228 2.49 -34.05 -20.21
C LYS A 228 3.13 -32.81 -19.60
N ASP A 229 3.51 -32.90 -18.32
CA ASP A 229 4.11 -31.80 -17.57
C ASP A 229 5.53 -31.50 -18.09
N VAL A 230 6.30 -32.55 -18.39
CA VAL A 230 7.64 -32.46 -18.99
C VAL A 230 7.57 -31.80 -20.36
N LYS A 231 6.66 -32.27 -21.23
CA LYS A 231 6.48 -31.74 -22.59
C LYS A 231 5.96 -30.30 -22.58
N TRP A 232 5.11 -29.95 -21.63
CA TRP A 232 4.62 -28.59 -21.50
C TRP A 232 5.72 -27.64 -21.01
N LEU A 233 6.51 -28.06 -20.02
CA LEU A 233 7.63 -27.28 -19.50
C LEU A 233 8.71 -27.03 -20.56
N SER A 234 9.02 -28.02 -21.40
CA SER A 234 10.07 -27.86 -22.42
C SER A 234 9.80 -26.72 -23.41
N VAL A 235 8.54 -26.28 -23.54
CA VAL A 235 8.14 -25.15 -24.40
C VAL A 235 8.62 -23.80 -23.87
N TRP A 236 8.69 -23.60 -22.54
CA TRP A 236 8.88 -22.27 -21.96
C TRP A 236 9.91 -22.18 -20.83
N ASN A 237 10.29 -23.30 -20.21
CA ASN A 237 11.16 -23.35 -19.02
C ASN A 237 12.44 -22.52 -19.19
N ASN A 238 13.17 -22.74 -20.30
CA ASN A 238 14.45 -22.08 -20.52
C ASN A 238 14.31 -20.58 -20.77
N ASP A 239 13.30 -20.17 -21.54
CA ASP A 239 13.09 -18.76 -21.86
C ASP A 239 12.66 -17.97 -20.61
N VAL A 240 11.81 -18.55 -19.75
CA VAL A 240 11.41 -17.93 -18.48
C VAL A 240 12.57 -17.86 -17.49
N ILE A 241 13.36 -18.93 -17.33
CA ILE A 241 14.57 -18.89 -16.47
C ILE A 241 15.55 -17.80 -16.96
N ASN A 242 15.79 -17.71 -18.27
CA ASN A 242 16.64 -16.68 -18.84
C ASN A 242 16.10 -15.26 -18.61
N ALA A 243 14.78 -15.07 -18.69
CA ALA A 243 14.15 -13.78 -18.38
C ALA A 243 14.32 -13.43 -16.89
N LEU A 244 14.16 -14.39 -15.98
CA LEU A 244 14.33 -14.19 -14.53
C LEU A 244 15.78 -13.82 -14.14
N LYS A 245 16.78 -14.23 -14.93
CA LYS A 245 18.18 -13.81 -14.74
C LYS A 245 18.37 -12.31 -14.96
N ASN A 246 17.57 -11.68 -15.79
CA ASN A 246 17.64 -10.24 -16.03
C ASN A 246 16.83 -9.47 -14.96
N PRO A 247 17.46 -8.61 -14.12
CA PRO A 247 16.77 -7.88 -13.06
C PRO A 247 15.59 -7.02 -13.56
N SER A 248 15.70 -6.45 -14.77
CA SER A 248 14.66 -5.59 -15.35
C SER A 248 13.41 -6.36 -15.79
N LEU A 249 13.54 -7.65 -16.10
CA LEU A 249 12.44 -8.51 -16.54
C LEU A 249 11.87 -9.34 -15.40
N ARG A 250 12.68 -9.61 -14.36
CA ARG A 250 12.35 -10.50 -13.25
C ARG A 250 11.03 -10.13 -12.56
N LYS A 251 10.91 -8.91 -12.03
CA LYS A 251 9.73 -8.47 -11.28
C LYS A 251 8.43 -8.52 -12.12
N PRO A 252 8.42 -8.06 -13.39
CA PRO A 252 7.26 -8.24 -14.26
C PRO A 252 6.92 -9.72 -14.56
N VAL A 253 7.91 -10.60 -14.75
CA VAL A 253 7.67 -12.04 -14.95
C VAL A 253 7.05 -12.67 -13.71
N GLU A 254 7.61 -12.37 -12.54
CA GLU A 254 7.13 -12.80 -11.22
C GLU A 254 5.70 -12.32 -10.94
N LEU A 255 5.34 -11.12 -11.38
CA LEU A 255 4.02 -10.52 -11.11
C LEU A 255 2.95 -10.92 -12.12
N TYR A 256 3.26 -10.94 -13.42
CA TYR A 256 2.26 -11.04 -14.49
C TYR A 256 2.20 -12.41 -15.19
N LEU A 257 3.26 -13.22 -15.11
CA LEU A 257 3.34 -14.49 -15.85
C LEU A 257 3.36 -15.72 -14.95
N LEU A 258 4.26 -15.77 -13.96
CA LEU A 258 4.37 -16.95 -13.09
C LEU A 258 3.07 -17.27 -12.33
N PRO A 259 2.33 -16.29 -11.75
CA PRO A 259 1.17 -16.60 -10.95
C PRO A 259 0.05 -17.36 -11.68
N PRO A 260 -0.38 -16.96 -12.89
CA PRO A 260 -1.37 -17.73 -13.62
C PRO A 260 -0.80 -19.05 -14.18
N LEU A 261 0.51 -19.14 -14.50
CA LEU A 261 1.13 -20.40 -14.95
C LEU A 261 1.21 -21.46 -13.84
N PHE A 262 1.57 -21.08 -12.63
CA PHE A 262 1.75 -22.06 -11.54
C PHE A 262 0.44 -22.74 -11.14
N LYS A 263 -0.69 -22.08 -11.38
CA LYS A 263 -2.03 -22.65 -11.15
C LYS A 263 -2.45 -23.69 -12.20
N VAL A 264 -1.71 -23.83 -13.30
CA VAL A 264 -2.05 -24.78 -14.39
C VAL A 264 -1.76 -26.22 -13.97
N SER A 265 -0.60 -26.47 -13.37
CA SER A 265 -0.17 -27.79 -12.93
C SER A 265 0.82 -27.70 -11.78
N THR A 266 0.45 -28.25 -10.61
CA THR A 266 1.33 -28.34 -9.45
C THR A 266 2.59 -29.18 -9.74
N PRO A 267 2.49 -30.39 -10.35
CA PRO A 267 3.69 -31.15 -10.74
C PRO A 267 4.65 -30.37 -11.65
N ALA A 268 4.13 -29.70 -12.69
CA ALA A 268 4.96 -28.89 -13.58
C ALA A 268 5.65 -27.73 -12.84
N THR A 269 4.93 -27.08 -11.93
CA THR A 269 5.48 -25.99 -11.11
C THR A 269 6.63 -26.48 -10.24
N ILE A 270 6.48 -27.64 -9.58
CA ILE A 270 7.54 -28.25 -8.76
C ILE A 270 8.77 -28.58 -9.61
N MET A 271 8.57 -29.12 -10.81
CA MET A 271 9.68 -29.39 -11.74
C MET A 271 10.38 -28.10 -12.19
N PHE A 272 9.63 -27.04 -12.51
CA PHE A 272 10.18 -25.74 -12.86
C PHE A 272 11.02 -25.15 -11.71
N ILE A 273 10.51 -25.21 -10.48
CA ILE A 273 11.23 -24.79 -9.27
C ILE A 273 12.59 -25.51 -9.17
N LYS A 274 12.60 -26.84 -9.34
CA LYS A 274 13.82 -27.64 -9.29
C LYS A 274 14.81 -27.24 -10.40
N ASN A 275 14.34 -26.96 -11.61
CA ASN A 275 15.18 -26.51 -12.72
C ASN A 275 15.80 -25.11 -12.48
N ALA A 276 15.10 -24.24 -11.75
CA ALA A 276 15.53 -22.87 -11.47
C ALA A 276 16.39 -22.74 -10.19
N SER A 277 16.79 -23.85 -9.57
CA SER A 277 17.48 -23.88 -8.26
C SER A 277 18.95 -23.41 -8.25
N SER A 278 19.52 -23.09 -9.42
CA SER A 278 20.93 -22.72 -9.56
C SER A 278 21.28 -21.33 -9.00
N GLU A 279 20.32 -20.40 -8.98
CA GLU A 279 20.52 -19.03 -8.49
C GLU A 279 19.57 -18.75 -7.32
N ASP A 280 20.11 -18.57 -6.12
CA ASP A 280 19.35 -18.40 -4.88
C ASP A 280 18.27 -17.30 -5.00
N PHE A 281 18.58 -16.16 -5.63
CA PHE A 281 17.60 -15.08 -5.78
C PHE A 281 16.36 -15.50 -6.57
N ILE A 282 16.57 -16.15 -7.72
CA ILE A 282 15.49 -16.59 -8.61
C ILE A 282 14.69 -17.70 -7.91
N PHE A 283 15.40 -18.64 -7.32
CA PHE A 283 14.81 -19.77 -6.62
C PHE A 283 13.88 -19.32 -5.48
N LEU A 284 14.34 -18.39 -4.64
CA LEU A 284 13.54 -17.87 -3.53
C LEU A 284 12.33 -17.07 -4.03
N GLY A 285 12.48 -16.24 -5.07
CA GLY A 285 11.36 -15.50 -5.68
C GLY A 285 10.27 -16.42 -6.21
N ILE A 286 10.66 -17.48 -6.92
CA ILE A 286 9.73 -18.49 -7.43
C ILE A 286 9.03 -19.25 -6.29
N ILE A 287 9.78 -19.70 -5.28
CA ILE A 287 9.21 -20.43 -4.13
C ILE A 287 8.18 -19.57 -3.41
N LYS A 288 8.52 -18.31 -3.17
CA LYS A 288 7.60 -17.36 -2.52
C LYS A 288 6.28 -17.27 -3.27
N ILE A 289 6.31 -17.09 -4.59
CA ILE A 289 5.10 -17.04 -5.43
C ILE A 289 4.30 -18.34 -5.33
N ALA A 290 4.96 -19.50 -5.44
CA ALA A 290 4.29 -20.79 -5.37
C ALA A 290 3.60 -21.00 -4.01
N GLN A 291 4.22 -20.57 -2.92
CA GLN A 291 3.69 -20.67 -1.55
C GLN A 291 2.50 -19.71 -1.34
N GLU A 292 2.62 -18.45 -1.75
CA GLU A 292 1.54 -17.46 -1.68
C GLU A 292 0.29 -17.90 -2.48
N LEU A 293 0.49 -18.63 -3.58
CA LEU A 293 -0.59 -19.16 -4.41
C LEU A 293 -1.20 -20.47 -3.92
N SER A 294 -0.75 -21.01 -2.78
CA SER A 294 -1.17 -22.34 -2.29
C SER A 294 -0.83 -23.49 -3.25
N VAL A 295 0.12 -23.32 -4.16
CA VAL A 295 0.57 -24.39 -5.07
C VAL A 295 1.49 -25.34 -4.34
N ILE A 296 2.31 -24.80 -3.43
CA ILE A 296 3.07 -25.53 -2.42
C ILE A 296 2.64 -25.06 -1.03
N ASP A 297 2.73 -25.94 -0.04
CA ASP A 297 2.33 -25.65 1.33
C ASP A 297 3.40 -24.84 2.09
N GLU A 298 4.48 -25.51 2.50
CA GLU A 298 5.67 -24.93 3.11
C GLU A 298 6.86 -25.57 2.40
N ALA A 299 7.65 -24.78 1.67
CA ALA A 299 8.74 -25.32 0.85
C ALA A 299 9.81 -26.08 1.65
N PHE A 300 9.87 -25.82 2.95
CA PHE A 300 10.84 -26.35 3.90
C PHE A 300 10.34 -27.50 4.77
N SER A 301 9.04 -27.82 4.71
CA SER A 301 8.46 -28.95 5.42
C SER A 301 8.36 -30.14 4.47
N SER A 302 8.68 -31.35 4.94
CA SER A 302 8.44 -32.58 4.17
C SER A 302 6.93 -32.79 4.01
N THR A 303 6.52 -33.21 2.82
CA THR A 303 5.10 -33.50 2.54
C THR A 303 4.86 -35.01 2.63
N LYS A 304 3.60 -35.44 2.76
CA LYS A 304 3.25 -36.87 2.72
C LYS A 304 3.62 -37.55 1.39
N GLU A 305 3.86 -36.77 0.34
CA GLU A 305 4.14 -37.24 -1.02
C GLU A 305 5.64 -37.16 -1.38
N SER A 306 6.45 -36.41 -0.63
CA SER A 306 7.90 -36.27 -0.85
C SER A 306 8.69 -36.33 0.46
N SER A 307 9.62 -37.27 0.56
CA SER A 307 10.49 -37.44 1.73
C SER A 307 11.45 -36.27 1.95
N GLU A 308 11.79 -35.52 0.90
CA GLU A 308 12.68 -34.35 0.96
C GLU A 308 11.92 -33.04 0.71
N PRO A 309 12.23 -31.97 1.48
CA PRO A 309 11.70 -30.63 1.23
C PRO A 309 12.30 -30.01 -0.04
N LEU A 310 11.58 -29.09 -0.69
CA LEU A 310 12.08 -28.37 -1.87
C LEU A 310 13.22 -27.42 -1.51
N LEU A 311 13.16 -26.84 -0.31
CA LEU A 311 14.18 -25.93 0.22
C LEU A 311 14.40 -26.26 1.70
N PRO A 312 15.52 -26.90 2.09
CA PRO A 312 15.79 -27.23 3.48
C PRO A 312 15.73 -26.00 4.40
N ILE A 313 15.12 -26.16 5.58
CA ILE A 313 15.01 -25.06 6.56
C ILE A 313 16.37 -24.52 7.01
N SER A 314 17.40 -25.36 7.02
CA SER A 314 18.79 -24.97 7.32
C SER A 314 19.38 -24.01 6.29
N LYS A 315 19.00 -24.15 5.01
CA LYS A 315 19.42 -23.21 3.96
C LYS A 315 18.71 -21.86 4.13
N LEU A 316 17.44 -21.86 4.53
CA LEU A 316 16.73 -20.61 4.88
C LEU A 316 17.38 -19.90 6.07
N GLU A 317 17.75 -20.64 7.12
CA GLU A 317 18.49 -20.10 8.26
C GLU A 317 19.83 -19.48 7.83
N GLN A 318 20.60 -20.16 6.96
CA GLN A 318 21.84 -19.59 6.42
C GLN A 318 21.61 -18.29 5.65
N LEU A 319 20.53 -18.22 4.86
CA LEU A 319 20.19 -17.05 4.05
C LEU A 319 19.77 -15.83 4.90
N LEU A 320 19.21 -16.04 6.09
CA LEU A 320 18.93 -14.95 7.04
C LEU A 320 20.20 -14.24 7.54
N SER A 321 21.35 -14.92 7.52
CA SER A 321 22.66 -14.34 7.84
C SER A 321 23.41 -13.80 6.62
N SER A 322 22.79 -13.77 5.44
CA SER A 322 23.43 -13.29 4.21
C SER A 322 23.73 -11.79 4.29
N SER A 323 24.86 -11.36 3.71
CA SER A 323 25.15 -9.93 3.54
C SER A 323 24.28 -9.27 2.46
N ASN A 324 23.47 -10.04 1.73
CA ASN A 324 22.54 -9.53 0.73
C ASN A 324 21.13 -9.42 1.30
N ASP A 325 20.65 -8.19 1.42
CA ASP A 325 19.37 -7.82 2.03
C ASP A 325 18.18 -8.47 1.35
N GLN A 326 18.22 -8.60 0.02
CA GLN A 326 17.14 -9.20 -0.75
C GLN A 326 17.03 -10.70 -0.49
N LEU A 327 18.16 -11.39 -0.30
CA LEU A 327 18.16 -12.81 0.10
C LEU A 327 17.63 -12.98 1.53
N ARG A 328 18.03 -12.11 2.46
CA ARG A 328 17.52 -12.11 3.84
C ARG A 328 16.00 -11.90 3.86
N LEU A 329 15.51 -10.89 3.14
CA LEU A 329 14.08 -10.58 3.01
C LEU A 329 13.30 -11.73 2.36
N ALA A 330 13.83 -12.34 1.31
CA ALA A 330 13.17 -13.47 0.65
C ALA A 330 13.08 -14.68 1.59
N ALA A 331 14.15 -15.02 2.31
CA ALA A 331 14.15 -16.09 3.30
C ALA A 331 13.16 -15.83 4.44
N LEU A 332 13.17 -14.61 5.00
CA LEU A 332 12.21 -14.18 6.03
C LEU A 332 10.77 -14.29 5.53
N SER A 333 10.50 -13.82 4.31
CA SER A 333 9.17 -13.87 3.69
C SER A 333 8.70 -15.31 3.49
N ILE A 334 9.57 -16.24 3.10
CA ILE A 334 9.21 -17.66 2.92
C ILE A 334 8.90 -18.31 4.27
N LEU A 335 9.70 -18.05 5.31
CA LEU A 335 9.49 -18.60 6.66
C LEU A 335 8.19 -18.11 7.30
N THR A 336 7.84 -16.84 7.08
CA THR A 336 6.71 -16.18 7.75
C THR A 336 5.40 -16.22 6.97
N SER A 337 5.43 -16.40 5.65
CA SER A 337 4.22 -16.46 4.82
C SER A 337 3.51 -17.80 4.91
N SER A 338 2.20 -17.79 4.71
CA SER A 338 1.41 -19.00 4.49
C SER A 338 0.22 -18.67 3.60
N PRO A 339 -0.16 -19.55 2.67
CA PRO A 339 -1.38 -19.38 1.89
C PRO A 339 -2.66 -19.32 2.72
N LYS A 340 -2.65 -19.87 3.94
CA LYS A 340 -3.74 -19.76 4.92
C LYS A 340 -3.18 -19.19 6.22
N ALA A 341 -3.59 -17.98 6.58
CA ALA A 341 -3.16 -17.31 7.82
C ALA A 341 -3.50 -18.15 9.07
N SER A 342 -4.61 -18.89 9.01
CA SER A 342 -5.08 -19.77 10.09
C SER A 342 -4.32 -21.09 10.24
N ARG A 343 -3.34 -21.37 9.38
CA ARG A 343 -2.54 -22.61 9.45
C ARG A 343 -1.51 -22.50 10.56
N ALA A 344 -1.37 -23.58 11.35
CA ALA A 344 -0.34 -23.68 12.38
C ALA A 344 1.06 -23.38 11.83
N ILE A 345 1.85 -22.66 12.61
CA ILE A 345 3.23 -22.27 12.26
C ILE A 345 4.17 -23.39 12.69
N ASN A 346 5.11 -23.78 11.81
CA ASN A 346 6.15 -24.73 12.16
C ASN A 346 6.98 -24.18 13.36
N PRO A 347 7.08 -24.91 14.48
CA PRO A 347 7.80 -24.46 15.68
C PRO A 347 9.24 -24.00 15.46
N GLN A 348 9.96 -24.58 14.49
CA GLN A 348 11.36 -24.22 14.20
C GLN A 348 11.48 -22.80 13.67
N VAL A 349 10.43 -22.26 13.04
CA VAL A 349 10.41 -20.88 12.54
C VAL A 349 10.61 -19.90 13.67
N TYR A 350 9.92 -20.08 14.81
CA TYR A 350 10.07 -19.18 15.97
C TYR A 350 11.52 -19.11 16.47
N SER A 351 12.17 -20.27 16.64
CA SER A 351 13.55 -20.34 17.11
C SER A 351 14.55 -19.73 16.13
N ILE A 352 14.36 -19.98 14.82
CA ILE A 352 15.23 -19.43 13.78
C ILE A 352 15.09 -17.91 13.74
N LEU A 353 13.86 -17.39 13.76
CA LEU A 353 13.64 -15.96 13.72
C LEU A 353 14.26 -15.26 14.93
N LEU A 354 14.03 -15.74 16.15
CA LEU A 354 14.63 -15.13 17.36
C LEU A 354 16.17 -15.14 17.32
N LYS A 355 16.78 -16.19 16.76
CA LYS A 355 18.24 -16.27 16.61
C LYS A 355 18.83 -15.19 15.69
N HIS A 356 18.07 -14.74 14.68
CA HIS A 356 18.58 -13.84 13.64
C HIS A 356 18.00 -12.41 13.69
N ILE A 357 16.93 -12.19 14.44
CA ILE A 357 16.16 -10.93 14.42
C ILE A 357 16.94 -9.71 14.92
N GLU A 358 17.93 -9.89 15.81
CA GLU A 358 18.75 -8.78 16.32
C GLU A 358 19.45 -8.00 15.19
N SER A 359 19.89 -8.71 14.15
CA SER A 359 20.52 -8.10 12.98
C SER A 359 19.59 -7.16 12.21
N ASN A 360 18.28 -7.33 12.34
CA ASN A 360 17.28 -6.47 11.68
C ASN A 360 17.19 -5.09 12.35
N PHE A 361 17.52 -4.97 13.64
CA PHE A 361 17.48 -3.68 14.35
C PHE A 361 18.62 -2.74 13.95
N VAL A 362 19.69 -3.28 13.36
CA VAL A 362 20.82 -2.47 12.88
C VAL A 362 20.74 -2.15 11.39
N GLU A 363 19.63 -2.51 10.71
CA GLU A 363 19.44 -2.23 9.30
C GLU A 363 19.36 -0.72 9.03
N VAL A 364 20.19 -0.24 8.10
CA VAL A 364 20.33 1.18 7.76
C VAL A 364 19.49 1.53 6.55
N ASP A 365 19.32 0.59 5.61
CA ASP A 365 18.53 0.84 4.40
C ASP A 365 17.03 0.97 4.72
N LEU A 366 16.44 2.09 4.29
CA LEU A 366 15.05 2.43 4.62
C LEU A 366 14.05 1.49 3.94
N GLU A 367 14.32 1.09 2.69
CA GLU A 367 13.43 0.21 1.92
C GLU A 367 13.42 -1.21 2.51
N THR A 368 14.60 -1.72 2.84
CA THR A 368 14.80 -3.01 3.51
C THR A 368 14.15 -3.01 4.87
N ARG A 369 14.36 -1.97 5.68
CA ARG A 369 13.74 -1.84 7.01
C ARG A 369 12.22 -1.79 6.96
N ASN A 370 11.64 -1.09 5.99
CA ASN A 370 10.19 -1.07 5.78
C ASN A 370 9.66 -2.43 5.32
N SER A 371 10.40 -3.14 4.47
CA SER A 371 10.05 -4.50 4.05
C SER A 371 10.12 -5.49 5.21
N LEU A 372 11.18 -5.44 6.03
CA LEU A 372 11.34 -6.23 7.26
C LEU A 372 10.16 -5.99 8.21
N TYR A 373 9.84 -4.73 8.50
CA TYR A 373 8.70 -4.36 9.32
C TYR A 373 7.39 -4.94 8.76
N SER A 374 7.14 -4.79 7.46
CA SER A 374 5.92 -5.28 6.82
C SER A 374 5.78 -6.79 6.97
N THR A 375 6.87 -7.54 6.77
CA THR A 375 6.88 -9.00 6.93
C THR A 375 6.67 -9.42 8.38
N LEU A 376 7.34 -8.76 9.33
CA LEU A 376 7.17 -9.06 10.77
C LEU A 376 5.76 -8.70 11.27
N LYS A 377 5.19 -7.58 10.82
CA LYS A 377 3.80 -7.20 11.10
C LYS A 377 2.83 -8.27 10.62
N SER A 378 2.96 -8.73 9.38
CA SER A 378 2.13 -9.84 8.86
C SER A 378 2.33 -11.12 9.66
N PHE A 379 3.55 -11.40 10.13
CA PHE A 379 3.82 -12.58 10.96
C PHE A 379 3.19 -12.50 12.35
N ILE A 380 3.25 -11.34 13.02
CA ILE A 380 2.57 -11.10 14.31
C ILE A 380 1.07 -11.38 14.19
N LEU A 381 0.43 -10.87 13.13
CA LEU A 381 -0.99 -11.12 12.86
C LEU A 381 -1.25 -12.58 12.50
N ARG A 382 -0.35 -13.25 11.78
CA ARG A 382 -0.46 -14.69 11.51
C ARG A 382 -0.40 -15.53 12.80
N ILE A 383 0.40 -15.13 13.80
CA ILE A 383 0.43 -15.84 15.09
C ILE A 383 -0.96 -15.78 15.74
N ARG A 384 -1.60 -14.60 15.75
CA ARG A 384 -3.00 -14.44 16.20
C ARG A 384 -3.93 -15.39 15.44
N ASP A 385 -3.92 -15.30 14.12
CA ASP A 385 -4.86 -16.01 13.25
C ASP A 385 -4.66 -17.54 13.27
N SER A 386 -3.43 -18.02 13.48
CA SER A 386 -3.09 -19.45 13.56
C SER A 386 -3.33 -20.07 14.94
N THR A 387 -3.17 -19.31 16.02
CA THR A 387 -3.43 -19.81 17.39
C THR A 387 -4.92 -19.92 17.70
N TYR A 388 -5.77 -19.11 17.08
CA TYR A 388 -7.21 -19.19 17.26
C TYR A 388 -7.87 -20.53 16.88
N PRO A 389 -7.69 -21.06 15.65
CA PRO A 389 -8.26 -22.36 15.30
C PRO A 389 -7.65 -23.49 16.13
N LEU A 390 -6.37 -23.42 16.51
CA LEU A 390 -5.74 -24.38 17.42
C LEU A 390 -6.48 -24.44 18.76
N HIS A 391 -6.77 -23.28 19.34
CA HIS A 391 -7.50 -23.17 20.61
C HIS A 391 -8.94 -23.66 20.49
N ARG A 392 -9.65 -23.22 19.44
CA ARG A 392 -11.02 -23.65 19.15
C ARG A 392 -11.11 -25.16 18.99
N ASP A 393 -10.17 -25.76 18.26
CA ASP A 393 -10.15 -27.19 18.01
C ASP A 393 -9.74 -27.98 19.26
N ALA A 394 -8.82 -27.46 20.08
CA ALA A 394 -8.52 -28.02 21.41
C ALA A 394 -9.77 -28.06 22.30
N ILE A 395 -10.52 -26.95 22.41
CA ILE A 395 -11.80 -26.90 23.16
C ILE A 395 -12.80 -27.92 22.64
N LYS A 396 -12.93 -28.07 21.31
CA LYS A 396 -13.85 -29.05 20.71
C LYS A 396 -13.46 -30.49 21.07
N LEU A 397 -12.17 -30.82 21.02
CA LEU A 397 -11.67 -32.15 21.39
C LEU A 397 -11.87 -32.42 22.88
N THR A 398 -11.61 -31.44 23.75
CA THR A 398 -11.87 -31.54 25.19
C THR A 398 -13.34 -31.84 25.50
N LYS A 399 -14.27 -31.15 24.81
CA LYS A 399 -15.72 -31.38 24.97
C LYS A 399 -16.18 -32.73 24.41
N LYS A 400 -15.48 -33.27 23.42
CA LYS A 400 -15.83 -34.55 22.79
C LYS A 400 -15.39 -35.73 23.65
N ASP A 401 -14.12 -35.77 24.03
CA ASP A 401 -13.52 -36.81 24.88
C ASP A 401 -12.09 -36.40 25.29
N ALA A 402 -11.94 -35.81 26.48
CA ALA A 402 -10.65 -35.28 26.94
C ALA A 402 -9.59 -36.37 27.17
N VAL A 403 -9.99 -37.60 27.51
CA VAL A 403 -9.05 -38.70 27.81
C VAL A 403 -8.52 -39.28 26.51
N ARG A 404 -9.40 -39.54 25.54
CA ARG A 404 -9.00 -40.10 24.25
C ARG A 404 -8.09 -39.19 23.45
N PHE A 405 -8.31 -37.88 23.50
CA PHE A 405 -7.57 -36.89 22.69
C PHE A 405 -6.53 -36.11 23.52
N GLU A 406 -6.13 -36.60 24.70
CA GLU A 406 -5.25 -35.88 25.63
C GLU A 406 -3.96 -35.37 24.95
N PHE A 407 -3.30 -36.23 24.16
CA PHE A 407 -2.06 -35.86 23.45
C PHE A 407 -2.29 -34.76 22.41
N GLU A 408 -3.35 -34.85 21.60
CA GLU A 408 -3.67 -33.85 20.56
C GLU A 408 -4.06 -32.50 21.15
N ILE A 409 -4.72 -32.51 22.31
CA ILE A 409 -5.09 -31.30 23.06
C ILE A 409 -3.83 -30.65 23.62
N LYS A 410 -2.96 -31.43 24.29
CA LYS A 410 -1.69 -30.93 24.84
C LYS A 410 -0.78 -30.36 23.74
N ASP A 411 -0.67 -31.03 22.60
CA ASP A 411 0.13 -30.55 21.47
C ASP A 411 -0.38 -29.20 20.93
N LYS A 412 -1.71 -29.04 20.77
CA LYS A 412 -2.30 -27.76 20.34
C LYS A 412 -2.01 -26.62 21.31
N TYR A 413 -2.17 -26.85 22.62
CA TYR A 413 -1.82 -25.85 23.63
C TYR A 413 -0.31 -25.55 23.65
N ALA A 414 0.55 -26.56 23.47
CA ALA A 414 1.99 -26.34 23.37
C ALA A 414 2.37 -25.48 22.14
N GLN A 415 1.69 -25.65 21.01
CA GLN A 415 1.88 -24.78 19.84
C GLN A 415 1.43 -23.33 20.10
N ILE A 416 0.33 -23.14 20.83
CA ILE A 416 -0.15 -21.81 21.24
C ILE A 416 0.89 -21.14 22.16
N GLU A 417 1.41 -21.85 23.15
CA GLU A 417 2.42 -21.33 24.08
C GLU A 417 3.72 -20.94 23.35
N LYS A 418 4.13 -21.67 22.30
CA LYS A 418 5.29 -21.26 21.48
C LYS A 418 5.07 -19.93 20.76
N GLY A 419 3.86 -19.71 20.22
CA GLY A 419 3.50 -18.43 19.59
C GLY A 419 3.49 -17.28 20.60
N LYS A 420 2.94 -17.51 21.79
CA LYS A 420 2.97 -16.55 22.90
C LYS A 420 4.39 -16.24 23.36
N ALA A 421 5.21 -17.26 23.58
CA ALA A 421 6.61 -17.09 23.99
C ALA A 421 7.40 -16.27 22.96
N PHE A 422 7.23 -16.54 21.67
CA PHE A 422 7.86 -15.75 20.61
C PHE A 422 7.49 -14.25 20.69
N LEU A 423 6.23 -13.92 20.92
CA LEU A 423 5.77 -12.53 21.02
C LEU A 423 6.33 -11.82 22.27
N ILE A 424 6.48 -12.54 23.39
CA ILE A 424 7.12 -12.03 24.60
C ILE A 424 8.60 -11.75 24.34
N GLU A 425 9.33 -12.70 23.75
CA GLU A 425 10.75 -12.51 23.43
C GLU A 425 10.96 -11.36 22.42
N LEU A 426 10.09 -11.25 21.41
CA LEU A 426 10.12 -10.12 20.48
C LEU A 426 9.89 -8.78 21.17
N PHE A 427 8.95 -8.72 22.11
CA PHE A 427 8.69 -7.55 22.94
C PHE A 427 9.93 -7.17 23.76
N GLU A 428 10.54 -8.14 24.45
CA GLU A 428 11.75 -7.92 25.26
C GLU A 428 12.92 -7.40 24.42
N LEU A 429 13.12 -7.96 23.22
CA LEU A 429 14.12 -7.48 22.28
C LEU A 429 13.89 -6.03 21.84
N CYS A 430 12.63 -5.64 21.61
CA CYS A 430 12.32 -4.25 21.30
C CYS A 430 12.65 -3.33 22.50
N CYS A 431 12.28 -3.73 23.71
CA CYS A 431 12.61 -2.99 24.93
C CYS A 431 14.14 -2.81 25.11
N CYS A 432 14.93 -3.86 24.84
CA CYS A 432 16.39 -3.76 24.89
C CYS A 432 16.97 -2.75 23.87
N ASN A 433 16.33 -2.62 22.70
CA ASN A 433 16.77 -1.73 21.62
C ASN A 433 16.30 -0.28 21.75
N ILE A 434 15.47 0.05 22.75
CA ILE A 434 15.10 1.43 23.11
C ILE A 434 15.75 1.91 24.41
N THR A 435 16.73 1.16 24.93
CA THR A 435 17.51 1.58 26.10
C THR A 435 18.36 2.82 25.80
N PRO A 436 18.64 3.68 26.81
CA PRO A 436 19.53 4.83 26.64
C PRO A 436 20.87 4.44 26.00
N GLY A 437 21.32 5.22 25.01
CA GLY A 437 22.55 4.96 24.27
C GLY A 437 22.39 4.04 23.04
N SER A 438 21.20 3.51 22.78
CA SER A 438 20.91 2.80 21.54
C SER A 438 20.98 3.74 20.33
N SER A 439 21.47 3.23 19.19
CA SER A 439 21.54 4.02 17.96
C SER A 439 20.14 4.33 17.41
N TYR A 440 20.02 5.43 16.67
CA TYR A 440 18.76 5.85 16.05
C TYR A 440 18.05 4.73 15.29
N GLN A 441 18.79 3.95 14.48
CA GLN A 441 18.22 2.88 13.66
C GLN A 441 17.55 1.80 14.51
N ARG A 442 18.20 1.41 15.62
CA ARG A 442 17.69 0.41 16.58
C ARG A 442 16.42 0.92 17.24
N VAL A 443 16.48 2.13 17.79
CA VAL A 443 15.37 2.75 18.50
C VAL A 443 14.18 2.92 17.56
N SER A 444 14.38 3.55 16.41
CA SER A 444 13.35 3.79 15.39
C SER A 444 12.67 2.50 14.90
N PHE A 445 13.43 1.41 14.68
CA PHE A 445 12.85 0.13 14.28
C PHE A 445 12.11 -0.57 15.43
N ALA A 446 12.66 -0.51 16.64
CA ALA A 446 12.03 -1.06 17.83
C ALA A 446 10.68 -0.37 18.14
N TYR A 447 10.60 0.96 18.02
CA TYR A 447 9.35 1.69 18.16
C TYR A 447 8.30 1.23 17.14
N LYS A 448 8.67 1.05 15.86
CA LYS A 448 7.73 0.52 14.86
C LYS A 448 7.16 -0.86 15.26
N LEU A 449 8.00 -1.75 15.77
CA LEU A 449 7.58 -3.09 16.21
C LEU A 449 6.77 -3.05 17.51
N LEU A 450 7.15 -2.23 18.50
CA LEU A 450 6.39 -2.02 19.74
C LEU A 450 5.00 -1.49 19.43
N GLU A 451 4.89 -0.51 18.55
CA GLU A 451 3.60 0.03 18.12
C GLU A 451 2.74 -1.08 17.50
N CYS A 452 3.35 -1.92 16.64
CA CYS A 452 2.70 -3.10 16.07
C CYS A 452 2.17 -4.05 17.13
N LEU A 453 2.98 -4.38 18.14
CA LEU A 453 2.58 -5.27 19.23
C LEU A 453 1.46 -4.67 20.07
N ILE A 454 1.60 -3.42 20.50
CA ILE A 454 0.62 -2.68 21.32
C ILE A 454 -0.73 -2.60 20.60
N LYS A 455 -0.73 -2.25 19.32
CA LYS A 455 -1.94 -2.08 18.51
C LYS A 455 -2.42 -3.38 17.85
N SER A 456 -1.82 -4.54 18.13
CA SER A 456 -2.26 -5.84 17.58
C SER A 456 -3.45 -6.48 18.30
N GLY A 457 -3.78 -5.97 19.50
CA GLY A 457 -4.77 -6.59 20.39
C GLY A 457 -4.20 -7.71 21.27
N LEU A 458 -2.87 -7.75 21.44
CA LEU A 458 -2.17 -8.70 22.32
C LEU A 458 -2.31 -8.36 23.82
N ASP A 459 -2.54 -7.08 24.14
CA ASP A 459 -2.86 -6.59 25.49
C ASP A 459 -4.30 -6.04 25.49
N ASP A 460 -5.24 -6.80 26.05
CA ASP A 460 -6.66 -6.47 26.13
C ASP A 460 -6.96 -5.17 26.90
N ARG A 461 -6.03 -4.70 27.73
CA ARG A 461 -6.17 -3.44 28.48
C ARG A 461 -5.98 -2.21 27.57
N VAL A 462 -5.33 -2.39 26.42
CA VAL A 462 -5.18 -1.35 25.38
C VAL A 462 -6.44 -1.37 24.51
N GLY A 463 -7.44 -0.56 24.89
CA GLY A 463 -8.80 -0.60 24.35
C GLY A 463 -8.92 -0.62 22.81
N GLU A 464 -10.04 -1.15 22.30
CA GLU A 464 -10.22 -1.55 20.89
C GLU A 464 -10.02 -0.45 19.84
N VAL A 465 -10.32 0.81 20.17
CA VAL A 465 -10.18 1.97 19.26
C VAL A 465 -8.73 2.20 18.83
N LYS A 466 -7.77 1.65 19.58
CA LYS A 466 -6.32 1.84 19.38
C LYS A 466 -5.67 0.78 18.48
N GLN A 467 -6.42 -0.20 17.94
CA GLN A 467 -5.85 -1.33 17.20
C GLN A 467 -5.71 -1.08 15.68
N PHE A 468 -4.69 -1.70 15.04
CA PHE A 468 -4.38 -1.52 13.62
C PHE A 468 -5.42 -2.08 12.66
N ASP A 469 -6.13 -3.13 13.07
CA ASP A 469 -7.07 -3.88 12.24
C ASP A 469 -8.50 -3.56 12.67
N LYS A 470 -9.05 -2.45 12.14
CA LYS A 470 -10.43 -2.01 12.42
C LYS A 470 -11.49 -3.05 12.01
N HIS A 471 -11.11 -4.01 11.15
CA HIS A 471 -11.95 -5.10 10.68
C HIS A 471 -11.51 -6.44 11.28
N LYS A 472 -11.16 -6.43 12.58
CA LYS A 472 -10.84 -7.62 13.39
C LYS A 472 -11.58 -8.87 12.90
N HIS A 473 -10.86 -9.81 12.29
CA HIS A 473 -11.45 -11.10 11.95
C HIS A 473 -11.45 -12.04 13.16
N VAL A 474 -10.49 -11.91 14.09
CA VAL A 474 -10.27 -12.80 15.25
C VAL A 474 -9.37 -12.11 16.31
N ASP A 475 -9.60 -12.35 17.61
CA ASP A 475 -8.72 -11.91 18.72
C ASP A 475 -7.66 -12.96 19.11
N PHE A 476 -6.60 -12.52 19.81
CA PHE A 476 -5.65 -13.46 20.42
C PHE A 476 -6.34 -14.32 21.49
N VAL A 477 -5.97 -15.61 21.54
CA VAL A 477 -6.49 -16.57 22.53
C VAL A 477 -5.74 -16.56 23.86
N PHE A 478 -4.74 -15.69 23.96
CA PHE A 478 -3.93 -15.42 25.14
C PHE A 478 -3.66 -13.91 25.22
N GLN A 479 -3.24 -13.45 26.39
CA GLN A 479 -2.95 -12.05 26.64
C GLN A 479 -1.50 -11.87 27.13
N VAL A 480 -0.86 -10.78 26.74
CA VAL A 480 0.46 -10.37 27.23
C VAL A 480 0.34 -8.95 27.74
N LYS A 481 0.77 -8.72 28.99
CA LYS A 481 0.79 -7.39 29.60
C LYS A 481 2.00 -6.63 29.06
N LEU A 482 1.81 -5.83 28.02
CA LEU A 482 2.90 -5.10 27.36
C LEU A 482 3.30 -3.85 28.15
N TYR A 483 2.34 -3.13 28.72
CA TYR A 483 2.64 -2.04 29.66
C TYR A 483 2.98 -2.60 31.03
N ASP A 484 4.25 -2.90 31.21
CA ASP A 484 4.91 -3.24 32.46
C ASP A 484 5.82 -2.10 32.94
N GLU A 485 6.42 -2.26 34.12
CA GLU A 485 7.32 -1.27 34.72
C GLU A 485 8.47 -0.89 33.76
N LYS A 486 9.03 -1.89 33.07
CA LYS A 486 10.17 -1.74 32.17
C LYS A 486 9.83 -0.87 30.96
N LEU A 487 8.76 -1.19 30.24
CA LEU A 487 8.35 -0.41 29.07
C LEU A 487 7.99 1.02 29.46
N ILE A 488 7.21 1.19 30.54
CA ILE A 488 6.80 2.53 31.00
C ILE A 488 8.03 3.36 31.31
N ARG A 489 9.01 2.80 32.05
CA ARG A 489 10.24 3.49 32.36
C ARG A 489 11.02 3.89 31.11
N LEU A 490 11.17 2.97 30.15
CA LEU A 490 11.86 3.22 28.89
C LEU A 490 11.18 4.31 28.06
N LEU A 491 9.85 4.33 28.00
CA LEU A 491 9.11 5.38 27.30
C LEU A 491 9.32 6.74 27.97
N VAL A 492 9.15 6.82 29.29
CA VAL A 492 9.38 8.07 30.04
C VAL A 492 10.80 8.59 29.85
N ASP A 493 11.82 7.73 29.93
CA ASP A 493 13.22 8.13 29.70
C ASP A 493 13.45 8.62 28.25
N ASN A 494 12.77 8.02 27.25
CA ASN A 494 12.88 8.41 25.84
C ASN A 494 12.12 9.69 25.46
N ILE A 495 11.31 10.28 26.35
CA ILE A 495 10.82 11.67 26.14
C ILE A 495 12.00 12.66 26.10
N CYS A 496 13.14 12.31 26.70
CA CYS A 496 14.38 13.09 26.68
C CYS A 496 15.37 12.67 25.58
N ASN A 497 14.94 11.86 24.60
CA ASN A 497 15.85 11.39 23.55
C ASN A 497 16.35 12.54 22.67
N ASP A 498 17.60 12.46 22.17
CA ASP A 498 18.18 13.48 21.28
C ASP A 498 17.40 13.62 19.95
N PHE A 499 16.77 12.53 19.50
CA PHE A 499 16.00 12.48 18.25
C PHE A 499 14.53 12.87 18.48
N GLU A 500 14.06 13.89 17.75
CA GLU A 500 12.71 14.45 17.90
C GLU A 500 11.59 13.45 17.63
N ASP A 501 11.73 12.64 16.57
CA ASP A 501 10.76 11.61 16.20
C ASP A 501 10.64 10.53 17.29
N ILE A 502 11.74 10.19 17.97
CA ILE A 502 11.70 9.26 19.10
C ILE A 502 10.96 9.86 20.31
N ARG A 503 11.18 11.16 20.60
CA ARG A 503 10.42 11.84 21.66
C ARG A 503 8.92 11.84 21.35
N ILE A 504 8.55 12.13 20.10
CA ILE A 504 7.16 12.08 19.62
C ILE A 504 6.57 10.68 19.82
N GLN A 505 7.22 9.65 19.28
CA GLN A 505 6.74 8.28 19.34
C GLN A 505 6.60 7.77 20.77
N SER A 506 7.51 8.17 21.66
CA SER A 506 7.44 7.82 23.07
C SER A 506 6.22 8.42 23.76
N THR A 507 5.97 9.71 23.55
CA THR A 507 4.78 10.39 24.07
C THR A 507 3.49 9.78 23.52
N GLU A 508 3.42 9.55 22.21
CA GLU A 508 2.26 8.91 21.56
C GLU A 508 1.99 7.50 22.11
N MET A 509 3.03 6.71 22.38
CA MET A 509 2.86 5.40 23.01
C MET A 509 2.34 5.50 24.44
N LEU A 510 2.83 6.46 25.24
CA LEU A 510 2.28 6.70 26.58
C LEU A 510 0.81 7.13 26.53
N GLU A 511 0.36 7.81 25.49
CA GLU A 511 -1.06 8.13 25.30
C GLU A 511 -1.94 6.89 25.02
N LEU A 512 -1.32 5.79 24.59
CA LEU A 512 -1.98 4.50 24.38
C LEU A 512 -2.16 3.69 25.68
N LEU A 513 -1.65 4.17 26.82
CA LEU A 513 -1.75 3.50 28.12
C LEU A 513 -3.17 3.00 28.46
N PRO A 514 -3.28 1.84 29.12
CA PRO A 514 -4.55 1.37 29.68
C PRO A 514 -5.11 2.30 30.75
N SER A 515 -6.42 2.57 30.70
CA SER A 515 -7.09 3.49 31.63
C SER A 515 -7.08 3.01 33.08
N ASN A 516 -7.03 1.70 33.31
CA ASN A 516 -6.98 1.10 34.64
C ASN A 516 -5.57 1.07 35.25
N LEU A 517 -4.53 1.50 34.52
CA LEU A 517 -3.16 1.46 35.01
C LEU A 517 -2.86 2.64 35.95
N LYS A 518 -2.17 2.34 37.05
CA LYS A 518 -1.72 3.31 38.05
C LYS A 518 -0.22 3.55 37.89
N LEU A 519 0.16 4.65 37.24
CA LEU A 519 1.56 4.94 36.90
C LEU A 519 2.42 5.32 38.10
N ASP A 520 1.79 5.81 39.17
CA ASP A 520 2.40 6.08 40.48
C ASP A 520 3.08 4.85 41.10
N GLN A 521 2.77 3.64 40.61
CA GLN A 521 3.42 2.40 41.01
C GLN A 521 4.77 2.16 40.30
N PHE A 522 5.01 2.80 39.16
CA PHE A 522 6.17 2.55 38.30
C PHE A 522 7.09 3.77 38.16
N VAL A 523 6.52 4.97 38.26
CA VAL A 523 7.23 6.24 38.03
C VAL A 523 6.78 7.25 39.08
N ASP A 524 7.75 7.97 39.64
CA ASP A 524 7.49 9.13 40.50
C ASP A 524 6.97 10.30 39.65
N LEU A 525 5.65 10.43 39.58
CA LEU A 525 4.98 11.46 38.78
C LEU A 525 5.28 12.88 39.28
N GLN A 526 5.53 13.06 40.58
CA GLN A 526 5.92 14.35 41.13
C GLN A 526 7.30 14.75 40.62
N MET A 527 8.27 13.85 40.72
CA MET A 527 9.62 14.06 40.19
C MET A 527 9.62 14.33 38.68
N VAL A 528 8.76 13.64 37.91
CA VAL A 528 8.60 13.91 36.47
C VAL A 528 8.05 15.32 36.23
N THR A 529 7.04 15.73 37.01
CA THR A 529 6.43 17.06 36.90
C THR A 529 7.45 18.17 37.23
N GLU A 530 8.21 18.00 38.33
CA GLU A 530 9.26 18.94 38.75
C GLU A 530 10.34 19.07 37.67
N ARG A 531 10.84 17.95 37.13
CA ARG A 531 11.81 17.94 36.04
C ARG A 531 11.27 18.59 34.77
N ALA A 532 10.00 18.34 34.43
CA ALA A 532 9.38 18.97 33.26
C ALA A 532 9.42 20.50 33.40
N PHE A 533 9.05 21.04 34.57
CA PHE A 533 9.10 22.48 34.83
C PHE A 533 10.52 23.06 34.85
N GLU A 534 11.52 22.31 35.32
CA GLU A 534 12.93 22.71 35.21
C GLU A 534 13.37 22.79 33.73
N MET A 535 12.97 21.82 32.90
CA MET A 535 13.34 21.76 31.49
C MET A 535 12.73 22.88 30.64
N LEU A 536 11.54 23.37 31.01
CA LEU A 536 10.92 24.54 30.35
C LEU A 536 11.70 25.85 30.58
N GLN A 537 12.50 25.91 31.65
CA GLN A 537 13.31 27.09 31.98
C GLN A 537 14.59 27.19 31.14
N ASP A 538 14.88 26.21 30.27
CA ASP A 538 16.06 26.27 29.41
C ASP A 538 15.94 27.40 28.36
N LEU A 539 16.70 28.47 28.64
CA LEU A 539 16.80 29.66 27.80
C LEU A 539 17.34 29.38 26.40
N ARG A 540 18.09 28.28 26.21
CA ARG A 540 18.61 27.87 24.89
C ARG A 540 17.64 27.00 24.12
N GLY A 541 16.59 26.49 24.77
CA GLY A 541 15.52 25.71 24.16
C GLY A 541 15.87 24.26 23.83
N LYS A 542 17.00 23.71 24.31
CA LYS A 542 17.39 22.32 24.05
C LYS A 542 16.47 21.32 24.74
N SER A 543 16.12 21.58 26.00
CA SER A 543 15.26 20.69 26.80
C SER A 543 13.78 21.07 26.77
N VAL A 544 13.42 22.21 26.15
CA VAL A 544 12.04 22.72 26.15
C VAL A 544 11.06 21.74 25.52
N ASP A 545 11.39 21.15 24.37
CA ASP A 545 10.51 20.18 23.69
C ASP A 545 10.23 18.96 24.59
N SER A 546 11.24 18.36 25.20
CA SER A 546 11.06 17.27 26.17
C SER A 546 10.25 17.67 27.40
N GLY A 547 10.52 18.84 27.99
CA GLY A 547 9.74 19.36 29.12
C GLY A 547 8.26 19.53 28.78
N SER A 548 7.98 20.09 27.61
CA SER A 548 6.60 20.26 27.13
C SER A 548 5.89 18.94 26.86
N ARG A 549 6.60 17.92 26.35
CA ARG A 549 6.07 16.58 26.10
C ARG A 549 5.82 15.79 27.38
N PHE A 550 6.61 15.97 28.43
CA PHE A 550 6.28 15.42 29.74
C PHE A 550 4.94 15.97 30.25
N LEU A 551 4.72 17.28 30.12
CA LEU A 551 3.45 17.88 30.54
C LEU A 551 2.28 17.45 29.65
N GLN A 552 2.49 17.32 28.33
CA GLN A 552 1.51 16.73 27.41
C GLN A 552 1.08 15.34 27.89
N PHE A 553 2.05 14.46 28.17
CA PHE A 553 1.80 13.12 28.68
C PHE A 553 1.07 13.14 30.04
N LEU A 554 1.54 13.96 31.00
CA LEU A 554 0.95 14.05 32.34
C LEU A 554 -0.50 14.55 32.27
N VAL A 555 -0.76 15.61 31.53
CA VAL A 555 -2.12 16.16 31.37
C VAL A 555 -3.04 15.14 30.70
N HIS A 556 -2.59 14.46 29.64
CA HIS A 556 -3.39 13.40 29.02
C HIS A 556 -3.67 12.24 29.99
N TYR A 557 -2.68 11.84 30.80
CA TYR A 557 -2.86 10.80 31.81
C TYR A 557 -3.89 11.20 32.88
N TYR A 558 -3.76 12.40 33.46
CA TYR A 558 -4.66 12.90 34.49
C TYR A 558 -6.07 13.15 33.94
N GLN A 559 -6.22 13.73 32.75
CA GLN A 559 -7.54 14.01 32.16
C GLN A 559 -8.35 12.73 31.90
N ASN A 560 -7.69 11.62 31.57
CA ASN A 560 -8.38 10.34 31.39
C ASN A 560 -8.76 9.68 32.73
N LYS A 561 -8.34 10.23 33.88
CA LYS A 561 -8.76 9.83 35.22
C LYS A 561 -9.67 10.90 35.80
N ALA A 562 -10.98 10.62 35.85
CA ALA A 562 -12.00 11.59 36.27
C ALA A 562 -11.78 12.23 37.67
N GLU A 563 -10.99 11.59 38.54
CA GLU A 563 -10.66 12.08 39.89
C GLU A 563 -9.46 13.05 39.93
N ASP A 564 -8.68 13.16 38.85
CA ASP A 564 -7.38 13.87 38.81
C ASP A 564 -7.42 15.22 38.05
N ASN A 565 -8.61 15.83 37.91
CA ASN A 565 -8.73 17.17 37.30
C ASN A 565 -7.97 18.26 38.09
N ILE A 566 -7.78 18.07 39.40
CA ILE A 566 -7.05 19.00 40.27
C ILE A 566 -5.59 19.14 39.81
N GLN A 567 -4.96 18.05 39.39
CA GLN A 567 -3.56 18.03 38.93
C GLN A 567 -3.43 18.73 37.58
N VAL A 568 -4.42 18.58 36.70
CA VAL A 568 -4.48 19.33 35.44
C VAL A 568 -4.58 20.83 35.71
N GLU A 569 -5.51 21.23 36.59
CA GLU A 569 -5.68 22.64 36.99
C GLU A 569 -4.40 23.20 37.64
N ALA A 570 -3.73 22.44 38.50
CA ALA A 570 -2.46 22.85 39.11
C ALA A 570 -1.34 23.06 38.08
N ILE A 571 -1.24 22.18 37.07
CA ILE A 571 -0.29 22.35 35.96
C ILE A 571 -0.62 23.61 35.17
N PHE A 572 -1.90 23.82 34.81
CA PHE A 572 -2.32 25.01 34.06
C PHE A 572 -2.05 26.29 34.83
N GLN A 573 -2.43 26.34 36.10
CA GLN A 573 -2.19 27.50 36.95
C GLN A 573 -0.70 27.82 37.03
N PHE A 574 0.16 26.82 37.28
CA PHE A 574 1.60 27.03 37.35
C PHE A 574 2.16 27.58 36.03
N LEU A 575 1.75 27.02 34.89
CA LEU A 575 2.20 27.49 33.57
C LEU A 575 1.76 28.93 33.30
N VAL A 576 0.49 29.27 33.60
CA VAL A 576 -0.05 30.62 33.45
C VAL A 576 0.67 31.62 34.35
N ASP A 577 0.88 31.28 35.63
CA ASP A 577 1.58 32.15 36.58
C ASP A 577 2.99 32.46 36.09
N LYS A 578 3.73 31.44 35.64
CA LYS A 578 5.09 31.62 35.11
C LYS A 578 5.13 32.41 33.81
N LEU A 579 4.13 32.25 32.94
CA LEU A 579 3.97 33.06 31.74
C LEU A 579 3.69 34.52 32.08
N ASN A 580 2.73 34.78 32.97
CA ASN A 580 2.39 36.12 33.44
C ASN A 580 3.60 36.82 34.06
N ASP A 581 4.30 36.14 34.99
CA ASP A 581 5.52 36.65 35.62
C ASP A 581 6.59 36.97 34.58
N GLY A 582 6.86 36.02 33.68
CA GLY A 582 7.90 36.17 32.66
C GLY A 582 7.61 37.29 31.66
N VAL A 583 6.35 37.44 31.23
CA VAL A 583 5.91 38.53 30.34
C VAL A 583 5.98 39.87 31.07
N ALA A 584 5.51 39.94 32.33
CA ALA A 584 5.61 41.17 33.12
C ALA A 584 7.07 41.59 33.37
N ILE A 585 7.98 40.65 33.59
CA ILE A 585 9.40 40.95 33.70
C ILE A 585 9.94 41.45 32.35
N ALA A 586 9.53 40.86 31.23
CA ALA A 586 9.98 41.30 29.91
C ALA A 586 9.48 42.70 29.52
N GLU A 587 8.25 43.06 29.91
CA GLU A 587 7.68 44.41 29.73
C GLU A 587 8.44 45.47 30.56
N ASN A 588 8.94 45.10 31.74
CA ASN A 588 9.64 46.02 32.64
C ASN A 588 11.15 46.08 32.39
N ASP A 589 11.80 44.93 32.22
CA ASP A 589 13.23 44.76 31.96
C ASP A 589 13.47 43.61 30.97
N PHE A 590 13.38 43.96 29.69
CA PHE A 590 13.58 43.03 28.58
C PHE A 590 14.94 42.31 28.61
N LEU A 591 15.98 42.99 29.12
CA LEU A 591 17.32 42.43 29.17
C LEU A 591 17.41 41.32 30.23
N ILE A 592 16.90 41.57 31.44
CA ILE A 592 16.85 40.55 32.49
C ILE A 592 15.97 39.38 32.04
N ALA A 593 14.82 39.65 31.42
CA ALA A 593 13.95 38.61 30.90
C ALA A 593 14.70 37.68 29.93
N ALA A 594 15.38 38.23 28.93
CA ALA A 594 16.10 37.44 27.92
C ALA A 594 17.23 36.57 28.50
N TYR A 595 17.86 37.00 29.60
CA TYR A 595 18.97 36.29 30.23
C TYR A 595 18.58 35.32 31.35
N GLN A 596 17.38 35.45 31.93
CA GLN A 596 17.03 34.75 33.18
C GLN A 596 15.64 34.11 33.18
N HIS A 597 14.74 34.50 32.27
CA HIS A 597 13.34 34.05 32.31
C HIS A 597 12.91 33.48 30.95
N SER A 598 12.59 32.19 30.89
CA SER A 598 12.14 31.52 29.65
C SER A 598 10.61 31.57 29.54
N ILE A 599 10.04 32.42 28.69
CA ILE A 599 8.59 32.37 28.40
C ILE A 599 8.24 31.37 27.29
N GLN A 600 9.19 31.09 26.39
CA GLN A 600 9.04 30.14 25.29
C GLN A 600 8.65 28.73 25.75
N GLY A 601 9.20 28.27 26.88
CA GLY A 601 8.98 26.90 27.34
C GLY A 601 7.54 26.68 27.78
N TYR A 602 6.96 27.66 28.45
CA TYR A 602 5.58 27.60 28.91
C TYR A 602 4.59 27.71 27.73
N PHE A 603 4.85 28.54 26.72
CA PHE A 603 4.07 28.51 25.47
C PHE A 603 4.16 27.17 24.75
N ALA A 604 5.36 26.59 24.65
CA ALA A 604 5.57 25.28 24.05
C ALA A 604 4.83 24.17 24.82
N ALA A 605 4.80 24.24 26.16
CA ALA A 605 4.00 23.34 26.98
C ALA A 605 2.52 23.38 26.62
N PHE A 606 1.91 24.58 26.57
CA PHE A 606 0.50 24.70 26.17
C PHE A 606 0.25 24.20 24.75
N LYS A 607 1.13 24.54 23.80
CA LYS A 607 1.07 24.00 22.43
C LYS A 607 0.99 22.47 22.43
N HIS A 608 1.88 21.78 23.13
CA HIS A 608 1.90 20.32 23.16
C HIS A 608 0.73 19.72 23.95
N ILE A 609 0.33 20.34 25.06
CA ILE A 609 -0.84 19.89 25.83
C ILE A 609 -2.12 19.99 24.99
N PHE A 610 -2.35 21.12 24.31
CA PHE A 610 -3.55 21.34 23.49
C PHE A 610 -3.61 20.49 22.22
N GLN A 611 -2.54 19.76 21.87
CA GLN A 611 -2.60 18.75 20.82
C GLN A 611 -3.44 17.53 21.21
N VAL A 612 -3.53 17.23 22.51
CA VAL A 612 -4.17 16.00 23.03
C VAL A 612 -5.26 16.26 24.06
N TYR A 613 -5.31 17.48 24.60
CA TYR A 613 -6.31 17.89 25.57
C TYR A 613 -7.72 17.86 24.98
N LYS A 614 -8.65 17.21 25.68
CA LYS A 614 -10.07 17.16 25.31
C LYS A 614 -10.82 18.31 25.96
N PHE A 615 -11.12 19.35 25.18
CA PHE A 615 -11.90 20.49 25.69
C PHE A 615 -13.33 20.11 26.04
N SER A 616 -13.80 20.59 27.18
CA SER A 616 -15.18 20.47 27.65
C SER A 616 -16.00 21.74 27.41
N ASN A 617 -15.35 22.83 26.99
CA ASN A 617 -15.91 24.18 26.82
C ASN A 617 -16.48 24.75 28.13
N SER A 618 -15.81 24.45 29.25
CA SER A 618 -16.14 25.05 30.55
C SER A 618 -15.77 26.54 30.61
N GLU A 619 -16.41 27.30 31.48
CA GLU A 619 -16.06 28.73 31.68
C GLU A 619 -14.59 28.93 32.06
N ASN A 620 -14.01 28.00 32.82
CA ASN A 620 -12.60 28.01 33.20
C ASN A 620 -11.68 27.82 31.98
N GLU A 621 -12.00 26.89 31.08
CA GLU A 621 -11.24 26.67 29.84
C GLU A 621 -11.31 27.89 28.92
N VAL A 622 -12.50 28.50 28.78
CA VAL A 622 -12.68 29.73 27.99
C VAL A 622 -11.87 30.89 28.60
N SER A 623 -11.88 31.02 29.92
CA SER A 623 -11.09 32.03 30.63
C SER A 623 -9.58 31.81 30.44
N LEU A 624 -9.10 30.57 30.55
CA LEU A 624 -7.72 30.19 30.31
C LEU A 624 -7.28 30.56 28.88
N ILE A 625 -8.06 30.18 27.87
CA ILE A 625 -7.76 30.53 26.48
C ILE A 625 -7.71 32.05 26.30
N GLY A 626 -8.68 32.77 26.86
CA GLY A 626 -8.71 34.24 26.82
C GLY A 626 -7.48 34.89 27.48
N GLU A 627 -6.99 34.32 28.57
CA GLU A 627 -5.76 34.77 29.24
C GLU A 627 -4.51 34.48 28.40
N LEU A 628 -4.39 33.28 27.82
CA LEU A 628 -3.26 32.90 26.97
C LEU A 628 -3.18 33.75 25.68
N LEU A 629 -4.32 34.13 25.10
CA LEU A 629 -4.37 35.06 23.96
C LEU A 629 -3.88 36.46 24.35
N LYS A 630 -4.27 36.97 25.53
CA LYS A 630 -3.76 38.24 26.05
C LYS A 630 -2.25 38.19 26.29
N LEU A 631 -1.75 37.10 26.88
CA LEU A 631 -0.32 36.89 27.11
C LEU A 631 0.47 36.80 25.80
N SER A 632 -0.09 36.16 24.78
CA SER A 632 0.53 36.10 23.45
C SER A 632 0.63 37.49 22.81
N SER A 633 -0.42 38.31 22.92
CA SER A 633 -0.39 39.70 22.43
C SER A 633 0.63 40.56 23.17
N ARG A 634 0.68 40.47 24.51
CA ARG A 634 1.66 41.20 25.34
C ARG A 634 3.10 40.78 25.06
N SER A 635 3.32 39.48 24.87
CA SER A 635 4.61 38.92 24.44
C SER A 635 5.04 39.52 23.10
N TRP A 636 4.14 39.56 22.11
CA TRP A 636 4.40 40.21 20.81
C TRP A 636 4.75 41.69 20.98
N ASP A 637 3.98 42.44 21.76
CA ASP A 637 4.25 43.86 22.00
C ASP A 637 5.63 44.12 22.62
N THR A 638 6.12 43.18 23.43
CA THR A 638 7.45 43.25 24.05
C THR A 638 8.57 42.99 23.05
N VAL A 639 8.38 42.05 22.11
CA VAL A 639 9.45 41.59 21.21
C VAL A 639 9.42 42.26 19.83
N LYS A 640 8.33 42.93 19.46
CA LYS A 640 8.11 43.49 18.11
C LYS A 640 9.21 44.44 17.65
N GLU A 641 9.67 45.34 18.54
CA GLU A 641 10.69 46.34 18.17
C GLU A 641 12.03 45.69 17.82
N MET A 642 12.38 44.59 18.49
CA MET A 642 13.58 43.82 18.21
C MET A 642 13.48 43.07 16.87
N LEU A 643 12.29 42.55 16.54
CA LEU A 643 12.06 41.74 15.34
C LEU A 643 11.79 42.56 14.07
N GLN A 644 11.31 43.80 14.20
CA GLN A 644 11.00 44.69 13.08
C GLN A 644 12.19 45.57 12.65
N ASN A 645 13.35 45.42 13.28
CA ASN A 645 14.55 46.18 12.94
C ASN A 645 15.33 45.46 11.82
N ASP A 646 15.65 46.16 10.73
CA ASP A 646 16.31 45.60 9.54
C ASP A 646 17.76 45.10 9.79
N SER A 647 18.39 45.48 10.91
CA SER A 647 19.76 45.04 11.27
C SER A 647 19.94 44.81 12.78
N PRO A 648 19.31 43.76 13.35
CA PRO A 648 19.26 43.53 14.79
C PRO A 648 20.61 43.12 15.41
N GLU A 649 21.57 42.64 14.60
CA GLU A 649 22.90 42.23 15.06
C GLU A 649 23.85 43.41 15.32
N GLY A 650 23.52 44.61 14.83
CA GLY A 650 24.38 45.81 14.91
C GLY A 650 23.75 47.03 15.57
N ASN A 651 22.42 47.09 15.71
CA ASN A 651 21.70 48.24 16.26
C ASN A 651 20.67 47.80 17.31
N ILE A 652 21.14 47.49 18.53
CA ILE A 652 20.24 47.40 19.68
C ILE A 652 19.60 48.79 19.90
N PRO A 653 18.27 48.91 20.08
CA PRO A 653 17.63 50.18 20.41
C PRO A 653 18.37 50.89 21.56
N LYS A 654 18.64 52.19 21.42
CA LYS A 654 19.43 52.98 22.40
C LYS A 654 18.91 52.87 23.84
N LEU A 655 17.61 52.58 24.03
CA LEU A 655 16.96 52.34 25.32
C LEU A 655 17.43 51.08 26.05
N LEU A 656 17.92 50.07 25.33
CA LEU A 656 18.45 48.83 25.90
C LEU A 656 19.96 48.90 26.10
N ALA A 657 20.61 50.05 25.88
CA ALA A 657 22.06 50.21 25.73
C ALA A 657 22.88 50.76 26.92
N PRO A 658 22.44 50.85 28.20
CA PRO A 658 23.40 51.10 29.27
C PRO A 658 24.29 49.86 29.47
N GLU A 659 25.58 49.97 29.17
CA GLU A 659 26.57 49.02 29.67
C GLU A 659 26.73 49.22 31.18
N THR A 660 26.24 48.26 31.96
CA THR A 660 26.50 48.18 33.40
C THR A 660 27.40 46.98 33.68
N GLU A 661 28.07 46.95 34.85
CA GLU A 661 28.87 45.79 35.27
C GLU A 661 28.04 44.49 35.25
N LYS A 662 26.77 44.58 35.69
CA LYS A 662 25.79 43.50 35.64
C LYS A 662 25.51 43.01 34.21
N THR A 663 25.52 43.90 33.22
CA THR A 663 25.34 43.53 31.81
C THR A 663 26.55 42.76 31.27
N ARG A 664 27.77 43.12 31.67
CA ARG A 664 29.01 42.42 31.28
C ARG A 664 29.09 41.02 31.87
N GLU A 665 28.68 40.86 33.13
CA GLU A 665 28.59 39.54 33.78
C GLU A 665 27.60 38.61 33.05
N LEU A 666 26.44 39.12 32.66
CA LEU A 666 25.44 38.35 31.91
C LEU A 666 25.92 37.97 30.51
N GLU A 667 26.58 38.89 29.80
CA GLU A 667 27.17 38.60 28.48
C GLU A 667 28.26 37.53 28.56
N ALA A 668 29.13 37.59 29.57
CA ALA A 668 30.17 36.59 29.81
C ALA A 668 29.58 35.19 30.09
N LYS A 669 28.44 35.12 30.78
CA LYS A 669 27.81 33.86 31.18
C LYS A 669 26.94 33.23 30.10
N TYR A 670 26.17 34.03 29.35
CA TYR A 670 25.08 33.53 28.51
C TYR A 670 25.26 33.83 27.02
N GLY A 671 26.18 34.72 26.65
CA GLY A 671 26.48 35.10 25.27
C GLY A 671 26.18 36.56 24.96
N LYS A 672 26.57 36.98 23.75
CA LYS A 672 26.46 38.38 23.30
C LYS A 672 25.01 38.86 23.34
N LYS A 673 24.81 40.07 23.86
CA LYS A 673 23.49 40.68 24.06
C LYS A 673 22.57 40.73 22.83
N PRO A 674 23.00 41.18 21.64
CA PRO A 674 22.13 41.17 20.46
C PRO A 674 21.61 39.77 20.13
N GLN A 675 22.47 38.76 20.25
CA GLN A 675 22.14 37.37 19.94
C GLN A 675 21.13 36.80 20.94
N VAL A 676 21.32 37.04 22.23
CA VAL A 676 20.42 36.53 23.28
C VAL A 676 19.05 37.20 23.18
N LEU A 677 19.01 38.53 22.99
CA LEU A 677 17.76 39.27 22.83
C LEU A 677 16.99 38.81 21.57
N LEU A 678 17.67 38.72 20.43
CA LEU A 678 17.06 38.27 19.18
C LEU A 678 16.54 36.83 19.30
N SER A 679 17.33 35.95 19.91
CA SER A 679 16.95 34.56 20.13
C SER A 679 15.74 34.43 21.06
N TYR A 680 15.67 35.24 22.12
CA TYR A 680 14.51 35.30 23.00
C TYR A 680 13.28 35.77 22.22
N SER A 681 13.38 36.88 21.49
CA SER A 681 12.30 37.45 20.69
C SER A 681 11.72 36.44 19.69
N TRP A 682 12.56 35.79 18.89
CA TRP A 682 12.12 34.82 17.88
C TRP A 682 11.41 33.61 18.49
N ARG A 683 11.95 33.05 19.58
CA ARG A 683 11.36 31.86 20.20
C ARG A 683 10.06 32.19 20.93
N SER A 684 9.99 33.32 21.61
CA SER A 684 8.76 33.81 22.25
C SER A 684 7.64 34.01 21.23
N LEU A 685 7.94 34.67 20.10
CA LEU A 685 6.96 34.81 19.02
C LEU A 685 6.56 33.45 18.46
N LYS A 686 7.52 32.63 18.03
CA LYS A 686 7.28 31.33 17.40
C LYS A 686 6.39 30.42 18.26
N GLU A 687 6.74 30.21 19.53
CA GLU A 687 5.99 29.27 20.37
C GLU A 687 4.63 29.84 20.80
N SER A 688 4.50 31.15 21.00
CA SER A 688 3.18 31.76 21.25
C SER A 688 2.26 31.62 20.03
N THR A 689 2.77 31.85 18.81
CA THR A 689 1.98 31.66 17.58
C THR A 689 1.66 30.20 17.31
N ASN A 690 2.57 29.26 17.59
CA ASN A 690 2.31 27.83 17.44
C ASN A 690 1.23 27.35 18.41
N MET A 691 1.21 27.86 19.64
CA MET A 691 0.15 27.57 20.61
C MET A 691 -1.21 28.06 20.09
N VAL A 692 -1.27 29.29 19.56
CA VAL A 692 -2.49 29.84 18.95
C VAL A 692 -2.95 29.02 17.75
N ASP A 693 -2.02 28.60 16.88
CA ASP A 693 -2.30 27.75 15.73
C ASP A 693 -2.92 26.41 16.16
N VAL A 694 -2.32 25.74 17.15
CA VAL A 694 -2.88 24.51 17.73
C VAL A 694 -4.29 24.74 18.27
N LEU A 695 -4.52 25.82 19.03
CA LEU A 695 -5.85 26.17 19.50
C LEU A 695 -6.85 26.30 18.35
N LEU A 696 -6.53 27.08 17.31
CA LEU A 696 -7.41 27.28 16.14
C LEU A 696 -7.72 25.99 15.37
N THR A 697 -6.84 24.98 15.44
CA THR A 697 -7.04 23.70 14.75
C THR A 697 -7.75 22.63 15.60
N ASN A 698 -7.64 22.70 16.94
CA ASN A 698 -8.09 21.64 17.86
C ASN A 698 -9.24 22.04 18.81
N THR A 699 -9.58 23.34 18.92
CA THR A 699 -10.83 23.82 19.55
C THR A 699 -11.90 24.01 18.50
#